data_AF-A0A2T2N122-F1
#
_entry.id   AF-A0A2T2N122-F1
#
_cell.length_a   1.000
_cell.length_b   1.000
_cell.length_c   1.000
_cell.angle_alpha   90.00
_cell.angle_beta   90.00
_cell.angle_gamma   90.00
#
_symmetry.space_group_name_H-M   'P 1'
#
loop_
_entity.id
_entity.type
_entity.pdbx_description
1 polymer ?
#
loop_
_entity_poly.entity_id
_entity_poly.type
_entity_poly.pdbx_seq_one_letter_code
_entity_poly.pdbx_strand_id
1 'polypeptide(L)'
;MRLLKYTSEDEFILTKFLVGDEIPPYAILSHTWEDGEEVTYNELTDGTGKSKNGYKKIKLCGQQAKRDGLQYFWVDTCCINKSNHVELREAINSMFRWYQRAAKCYVYLLDVSTSEQAGDNQVSESAWEPAFRGSRWFTRGWTLQELLAPPSVEFFSREWQIIGDKGLLKQLIHETTGIPVPALEGKPLSQFNVDDRLLWRENRHTTREEDGAYSLLGIFGVYIAPIYGEGAKEAFRRLLDEVSKLEKCIQDLHLTDPRDDKTRIEETKGGLLRDSYRWILENPEFQQWQNGNQDRLLWIKGDPGKGKTMLLCGIADSLRRSMASTELLSFFFCQATDSRINNATAVLRGLLYMLVNQQPWLTIHIRKKYDHAGRALFEDANAWVALSEIFTHMLEDPNMNKTYFIIDALDECVASDLPKLLDFIIKKSVTSSQVKWIVSSRNWPDIEEMLKRAENKVRLSLELNAESVSGSVEVFIQYKVRQIAEGKKYDDKTRDAVLKHLFSNAHDTFLWVALVCQNLESLPKRNVIKKLNAFPPGLDGLYERMMQQIYTSDDAEVSKQILALATVVYRPITLDELVTLADQLTDVADDPESVREIIGHCGSFLTLRDNTVYFVHQSAKDFLSTEASREIFPSGKEEVHSTIFSRSLQNMSTTLHRDMYGLQELGYLTEQIRQKLFYYTILKIKRLEVFS
;
A
#
# COMPACT_ATOMS: atom_id res chain seq x y z
N MET A 1 9.13 -1.91 -28.01
CA MET A 1 9.49 -0.59 -28.59
C MET A 1 10.82 -0.68 -29.33
N ARG A 2 11.11 0.19 -30.30
CA ARG A 2 12.45 0.33 -30.91
C ARG A 2 13.15 1.57 -30.37
N LEU A 3 14.48 1.55 -30.29
CA LEU A 3 15.33 2.68 -29.90
C LEU A 3 16.28 3.04 -31.04
N LEU A 4 16.88 4.21 -30.96
CA LEU A 4 18.06 4.60 -31.72
C LEU A 4 19.30 4.34 -30.86
N LYS A 5 20.34 3.77 -31.49
CA LYS A 5 21.64 3.51 -30.87
C LYS A 5 22.68 4.39 -31.54
N TYR A 6 23.39 5.18 -30.74
CA TYR A 6 24.50 5.98 -31.24
C TYR A 6 25.71 5.10 -31.59
N THR A 7 26.33 5.33 -32.75
CA THR A 7 27.53 4.60 -33.21
C THR A 7 28.79 5.44 -32.99
N SER A 8 29.96 4.82 -33.16
CA SER A 8 31.27 5.49 -32.98
C SER A 8 31.57 6.59 -34.00
N GLU A 9 30.80 6.68 -35.09
CA GLU A 9 31.02 7.60 -36.22
C GLU A 9 30.07 8.82 -36.20
N ASP A 10 29.54 9.19 -35.03
CA ASP A 10 28.53 10.25 -34.86
C ASP A 10 27.26 10.09 -35.72
N GLU A 11 26.97 8.83 -36.06
CA GLU A 11 25.75 8.34 -36.72
C GLU A 11 24.91 7.53 -35.74
N PHE A 12 23.69 7.15 -36.14
CA PHE A 12 22.78 6.35 -35.31
C PHE A 12 22.00 5.34 -36.14
N ILE A 13 21.68 4.20 -35.52
CA ILE A 13 20.94 3.11 -36.14
C ILE A 13 19.74 2.72 -35.30
N LEU A 14 18.70 2.20 -35.95
CA LEU A 14 17.52 1.69 -35.27
C LEU A 14 17.78 0.29 -34.70
N THR A 15 17.34 0.02 -33.47
CA THR A 15 17.41 -1.31 -32.88
C THR A 15 16.33 -2.24 -33.45
N LYS A 16 16.50 -3.55 -33.20
CA LYS A 16 15.36 -4.49 -33.24
C LYS A 16 14.25 -4.03 -32.27
N PHE A 17 13.06 -4.61 -32.41
CA PHE A 17 11.99 -4.40 -31.43
C PHE A 17 12.37 -5.05 -30.10
N LEU A 18 12.40 -4.25 -29.03
CA LEU A 18 12.79 -4.64 -27.67
C LEU A 18 11.56 -4.78 -26.78
N VAL A 19 11.59 -5.74 -25.84
CA VAL A 19 10.50 -6.06 -24.92
C VAL A 19 11.04 -6.26 -23.50
N GLY A 20 10.31 -5.80 -22.48
CA GLY A 20 10.62 -6.07 -21.08
C GLY A 20 12.02 -5.62 -20.67
N ASP A 21 12.79 -6.56 -20.10
CA ASP A 21 14.16 -6.36 -19.62
C ASP A 21 15.20 -6.17 -20.74
N GLU A 22 14.84 -6.40 -22.01
CA GLU A 22 15.73 -6.09 -23.14
C GLU A 22 15.87 -4.58 -23.41
N ILE A 23 15.03 -3.74 -22.79
CA ILE A 23 15.02 -2.29 -23.01
C ILE A 23 16.12 -1.65 -22.13
N PRO A 24 17.24 -1.17 -22.70
CA PRO A 24 18.31 -0.52 -21.94
C PRO A 24 17.86 0.88 -21.46
N PRO A 25 18.56 1.50 -20.50
CA PRO A 25 18.38 2.92 -20.19
C PRO A 25 18.50 3.79 -21.44
N TYR A 26 17.58 4.73 -21.61
CA TYR A 26 17.49 5.57 -22.81
C TYR A 26 17.02 6.99 -22.50
N ALA A 27 17.40 7.93 -23.37
CA ALA A 27 16.82 9.26 -23.41
C ALA A 27 15.60 9.29 -24.35
N ILE A 28 14.68 10.24 -24.14
CA ILE A 28 13.49 10.41 -24.99
C ILE A 28 13.36 11.86 -25.45
N LEU A 29 13.14 12.07 -26.75
CA LEU A 29 12.89 13.40 -27.31
C LEU A 29 11.41 13.73 -27.26
N SER A 30 11.09 14.90 -26.70
CA SER A 30 9.78 15.54 -26.79
C SER A 30 9.91 16.80 -27.63
N HIS A 31 9.12 16.91 -28.69
CA HIS A 31 9.19 18.04 -29.62
C HIS A 31 7.86 18.26 -30.33
N THR A 32 7.71 19.44 -30.94
CA THR A 32 6.57 19.69 -31.83
C THR A 32 6.96 19.42 -33.28
N TRP A 33 6.10 18.71 -33.99
CA TRP A 33 6.33 18.38 -35.40
C TRP A 33 6.23 19.62 -36.30
N GLU A 34 7.08 19.65 -37.32
CA GLU A 34 6.99 20.57 -38.45
C GLU A 34 6.50 19.82 -39.68
N ASP A 35 5.53 20.38 -40.40
CA ASP A 35 4.89 19.71 -41.53
C ASP A 35 5.90 19.41 -42.64
N GLY A 36 5.99 18.13 -43.02
CA GLY A 36 6.90 17.65 -44.07
C GLY A 36 8.38 17.48 -43.65
N GLU A 37 8.78 18.08 -42.52
CA GLU A 37 10.19 18.16 -42.09
C GLU A 37 10.59 17.07 -41.09
N GLU A 38 9.65 16.29 -40.56
CA GLU A 38 9.97 15.16 -39.68
C GLU A 38 10.49 13.94 -40.47
N VAL A 39 11.43 13.21 -39.87
CA VAL A 39 11.96 11.96 -40.44
C VAL A 39 11.09 10.81 -39.96
N THR A 40 10.48 10.09 -40.90
CA THR A 40 9.65 8.92 -40.60
C THR A 40 10.49 7.65 -40.42
N TYR A 41 9.89 6.59 -39.88
CA TYR A 41 10.52 5.27 -39.78
C TYR A 41 11.09 4.79 -41.13
N ASN A 42 10.30 4.86 -42.20
CA ASN A 42 10.74 4.40 -43.53
C ASN A 42 11.88 5.28 -44.08
N GLU A 43 11.80 6.60 -43.93
CA GLU A 43 12.85 7.50 -44.41
C GLU A 43 14.16 7.34 -43.64
N LEU A 44 14.09 6.95 -42.37
CA LEU A 44 15.27 6.62 -41.59
C LEU A 44 15.88 5.28 -42.04
N THR A 45 15.06 4.25 -42.27
CA THR A 45 15.56 2.94 -42.73
C THR A 45 16.13 2.99 -44.13
N ASP A 46 15.55 3.82 -45.01
CA ASP A 46 15.96 3.96 -46.41
C ASP A 46 17.08 4.99 -46.59
N GLY A 47 17.42 5.73 -45.53
CA GLY A 47 18.46 6.78 -45.55
C GLY A 47 18.08 8.04 -46.33
N THR A 48 16.81 8.23 -46.67
CA THR A 48 16.31 9.33 -47.52
C THR A 48 15.98 10.60 -46.73
N GLY A 49 15.91 10.52 -45.39
CA GLY A 49 15.52 11.64 -44.52
C GLY A 49 16.63 12.61 -44.09
N LYS A 50 17.90 12.39 -44.48
CA LYS A 50 19.06 13.13 -43.92
C LYS A 50 19.06 14.65 -44.18
N SER A 51 18.36 15.11 -45.22
CA SER A 51 18.27 16.53 -45.58
C SER A 51 17.21 17.32 -44.79
N LYS A 52 16.31 16.63 -44.09
CA LYS A 52 15.19 17.28 -43.37
C LYS A 52 15.63 17.93 -42.07
N ASN A 53 14.93 18.99 -41.65
CA ASN A 53 15.20 19.64 -40.37
C ASN A 53 14.99 18.70 -39.16
N GLY A 54 14.03 17.77 -39.24
CA GLY A 54 13.80 16.75 -38.22
C GLY A 54 15.02 15.86 -37.97
N TYR A 55 15.82 15.57 -39.00
CA TYR A 55 17.05 14.77 -38.84
C TYR A 55 18.07 15.48 -37.93
N LYS A 56 18.13 16.82 -38.00
CA LYS A 56 19.00 17.64 -37.15
C LYS A 56 18.62 17.52 -35.67
N LYS A 57 17.31 17.51 -35.35
CA LYS A 57 16.79 17.32 -33.99
C LYS A 57 17.16 15.94 -33.44
N ILE A 58 17.02 14.89 -34.26
CA ILE A 58 17.38 13.51 -33.90
C ILE A 58 18.89 13.43 -33.59
N LYS A 59 19.73 14.04 -34.42
CA LYS A 59 21.19 14.06 -34.20
C LYS A 59 21.57 14.79 -32.91
N LEU A 60 20.96 15.95 -32.65
CA LEU A 60 21.19 16.72 -31.43
C LEU A 60 20.74 15.94 -30.17
N CYS A 61 19.59 15.26 -30.24
CA CYS A 61 19.13 14.37 -29.18
C CYS A 61 20.14 13.25 -28.89
N GLY A 62 20.64 12.58 -29.93
CA GLY A 62 21.65 11.53 -29.78
C GLY A 62 22.97 12.04 -29.20
N GLN A 63 23.41 13.23 -29.61
CA GLN A 63 24.60 13.88 -29.04
C GLN A 63 24.41 14.24 -27.56
N GLN A 64 23.23 14.73 -27.19
CA GLN A 64 22.92 15.04 -25.79
C GLN A 64 22.84 13.76 -24.94
N ALA A 65 22.17 12.71 -25.44
CA ALA A 65 22.13 11.41 -24.77
C ALA A 65 23.55 10.87 -24.51
N LYS A 66 24.45 10.97 -25.51
CA LYS A 66 25.86 10.58 -25.37
C LYS A 66 26.59 11.37 -24.28
N ARG A 67 26.36 12.69 -24.18
CA ARG A 67 26.94 13.54 -23.11
C ARG A 67 26.46 13.10 -21.73
N ASP A 68 25.21 12.67 -21.64
CA ASP A 68 24.60 12.20 -20.38
C ASP A 68 24.88 10.72 -20.09
N GLY A 69 25.76 10.08 -20.87
CA GLY A 69 26.17 8.68 -20.68
C GLY A 69 25.14 7.64 -21.15
N LEU A 70 24.14 8.05 -21.94
CA LEU A 70 23.10 7.17 -22.49
C LEU A 70 23.43 6.79 -23.94
N GLN A 71 23.60 5.48 -24.18
CA GLN A 71 23.89 4.97 -25.52
C GLN A 71 22.64 4.94 -26.43
N TYR A 72 21.46 4.86 -25.84
CA TYR A 72 20.19 4.71 -26.54
C TYR A 72 19.30 5.93 -26.33
N PHE A 73 18.51 6.24 -27.35
CA PHE A 73 17.52 7.31 -27.28
C PHE A 73 16.31 6.98 -28.15
N TRP A 74 15.20 7.69 -27.94
CA TRP A 74 13.94 7.43 -28.62
C TRP A 74 13.33 8.72 -29.18
N VAL A 75 12.77 8.62 -30.39
CA VAL A 75 12.04 9.69 -31.07
C VAL A 75 10.81 9.10 -31.75
N ASP A 76 9.63 9.63 -31.46
CA ASP A 76 8.33 9.08 -31.87
C ASP A 76 8.15 9.00 -33.40
N THR A 77 8.73 9.95 -34.12
CA THR A 77 8.58 10.09 -35.58
C THR A 77 9.25 8.94 -36.35
N CYS A 78 10.38 8.43 -35.86
CA CYS A 78 11.16 7.40 -36.55
C CYS A 78 11.30 6.08 -35.78
N CYS A 79 11.04 6.03 -34.47
CA CYS A 79 11.09 4.78 -33.71
C CYS A 79 9.79 3.96 -33.81
N ILE A 80 8.68 4.59 -34.24
CA ILE A 80 7.38 3.94 -34.45
C ILE A 80 7.14 3.76 -35.94
N ASN A 81 6.88 2.53 -36.36
CA ASN A 81 6.37 2.28 -37.70
C ASN A 81 4.87 2.61 -37.75
N LYS A 82 4.56 3.88 -38.05
CA LYS A 82 3.18 4.40 -38.12
C LYS A 82 2.34 3.74 -39.24
N SER A 83 2.98 3.10 -40.23
CA SER A 83 2.30 2.33 -41.28
C SER A 83 1.84 0.95 -40.81
N ASN A 84 2.36 0.45 -39.67
CA ASN A 84 1.88 -0.76 -39.03
C ASN A 84 0.83 -0.40 -37.97
N HIS A 85 -0.44 -0.65 -38.27
CA HIS A 85 -1.56 -0.31 -37.37
C HIS A 85 -1.50 -1.02 -36.01
N VAL A 86 -0.96 -2.25 -35.95
CA VAL A 86 -0.82 -2.99 -34.68
C VAL A 86 0.20 -2.28 -33.79
N GLU A 87 1.34 -1.91 -34.37
CA GLU A 87 2.40 -1.20 -33.66
C GLU A 87 1.96 0.20 -33.25
N LEU A 88 1.28 0.94 -34.14
CA LEU A 88 0.76 2.28 -33.82
C LEU A 88 -0.21 2.24 -32.65
N ARG A 89 -1.12 1.26 -32.61
CA ARG A 89 -2.06 1.06 -31.50
C ARG A 89 -1.33 0.75 -30.18
N GLU A 90 -0.34 -0.13 -30.24
CA GLU A 90 0.48 -0.47 -29.07
C GLU A 90 1.27 0.75 -28.58
N ALA A 91 1.81 1.54 -29.50
CA ALA A 91 2.55 2.75 -29.18
C ALA A 91 1.68 3.80 -28.49
N ILE A 92 0.50 4.10 -29.03
CA ILE A 92 -0.44 5.07 -28.42
C ILE A 92 -0.75 4.70 -26.96
N ASN A 93 -1.02 3.41 -26.71
CA ASN A 93 -1.33 2.93 -25.36
C ASN A 93 -0.11 2.80 -24.44
N SER A 94 1.11 2.79 -24.99
CA SER A 94 2.35 2.64 -24.23
C SER A 94 3.10 3.95 -24.01
N MET A 95 2.67 5.04 -24.66
CA MET A 95 3.42 6.28 -24.77
C MET A 95 3.82 6.85 -23.41
N PHE A 96 2.85 7.04 -22.51
CA PHE A 96 3.10 7.50 -21.15
C PHE A 96 4.14 6.63 -20.43
N ARG A 97 4.08 5.30 -20.59
CA ARG A 97 5.04 4.38 -19.95
C ARG A 97 6.44 4.53 -20.53
N TRP A 98 6.57 4.76 -21.83
CA TRP A 98 7.87 5.00 -22.46
C TRP A 98 8.48 6.29 -21.93
N TYR A 99 7.70 7.37 -21.82
CA TYR A 99 8.15 8.60 -21.16
C TYR A 99 8.49 8.39 -19.68
N GLN A 100 7.68 7.64 -18.94
CA GLN A 100 7.91 7.33 -17.52
C GLN A 100 9.20 6.53 -17.28
N ARG A 101 9.55 5.63 -18.20
CA ARG A 101 10.75 4.76 -18.11
C ARG A 101 12.00 5.39 -18.70
N ALA A 102 11.90 6.55 -19.35
CA ALA A 102 13.06 7.24 -19.89
C ALA A 102 13.94 7.79 -18.75
N ALA A 103 15.26 7.63 -18.88
CA ALA A 103 16.20 8.17 -17.91
C ALA A 103 16.26 9.71 -17.97
N LYS A 104 16.10 10.27 -19.17
CA LYS A 104 16.07 11.70 -19.46
C LYS A 104 15.04 11.98 -20.55
N CYS A 105 14.23 13.02 -20.37
CA CYS A 105 13.40 13.58 -21.43
C CYS A 105 13.95 14.95 -21.84
N TYR A 106 14.31 15.08 -23.12
CA TYR A 106 14.76 16.35 -23.68
C TYR A 106 13.60 17.00 -24.42
N VAL A 107 13.18 18.18 -23.96
CA VAL A 107 12.14 18.97 -24.59
C VAL A 107 12.80 20.00 -25.50
N TYR A 108 12.58 19.89 -26.81
CA TYR A 108 13.12 20.84 -27.78
C TYR A 108 12.08 21.89 -28.17
N LEU A 109 12.32 23.13 -27.77
CA LEU A 109 11.45 24.30 -27.99
C LEU A 109 11.94 25.11 -29.20
N LEU A 110 11.38 24.81 -30.38
CA LEU A 110 11.77 25.46 -31.63
C LEU A 110 11.47 26.97 -31.67
N ASP A 111 10.51 27.44 -30.88
CA ASP A 111 10.01 28.82 -30.84
C ASP A 111 10.58 29.65 -29.68
N VAL A 112 11.49 29.08 -28.89
CA VAL A 112 12.17 29.77 -27.80
C VAL A 112 13.64 29.94 -28.16
N SER A 113 14.13 31.18 -28.12
CA SER A 113 15.53 31.50 -28.34
C SER A 113 16.15 32.11 -27.08
N THR A 114 17.39 31.73 -26.79
CA THR A 114 18.20 32.29 -25.69
C THR A 114 19.20 33.33 -26.16
N SER A 115 19.35 33.52 -27.47
CA SER A 115 20.22 34.56 -28.02
C SER A 115 19.56 35.94 -27.93
N GLU A 116 20.23 36.90 -27.30
CA GLU A 116 19.77 38.29 -27.17
C GLU A 116 19.58 38.92 -28.56
N GLN A 117 18.42 39.55 -28.79
CA GLN A 117 18.40 40.67 -29.74
C GLN A 117 19.08 41.84 -29.04
N ALA A 118 20.34 42.11 -29.40
CA ALA A 118 21.10 43.25 -28.93
C ALA A 118 20.32 44.55 -29.20
N GLY A 119 19.71 45.09 -28.15
CA GLY A 119 18.95 46.34 -28.16
C GLY A 119 18.90 46.92 -26.75
N ASP A 120 19.84 47.81 -26.47
CA ASP A 120 20.03 48.72 -25.32
C ASP A 120 19.34 48.42 -23.96
N ASN A 121 20.22 48.20 -22.97
CA ASN A 121 20.13 48.67 -21.59
C ASN A 121 18.87 48.35 -20.77
N GLN A 122 18.73 47.07 -20.40
CA GLN A 122 18.49 46.65 -19.01
C GLN A 122 18.79 45.15 -18.92
N VAL A 123 19.70 44.75 -18.01
CA VAL A 123 19.90 43.33 -17.66
C VAL A 123 18.62 42.88 -16.96
N SER A 124 17.66 42.38 -17.73
CA SER A 124 16.42 41.78 -17.23
C SER A 124 16.64 40.29 -17.03
N GLU A 125 16.15 39.79 -15.90
CA GLU A 125 15.89 38.36 -15.70
C GLU A 125 15.22 37.77 -16.96
N SER A 126 15.81 36.67 -17.45
CA SER A 126 15.26 35.70 -18.41
C SER A 126 14.50 36.27 -19.64
N ALA A 127 15.21 36.91 -20.57
CA ALA A 127 14.63 37.35 -21.87
C ALA A 127 13.91 36.25 -22.68
N TRP A 128 14.22 34.97 -22.43
CA TRP A 128 13.57 33.80 -23.04
C TRP A 128 12.21 33.44 -22.41
N GLU A 129 11.92 33.92 -21.20
CA GLU A 129 10.75 33.49 -20.40
C GLU A 129 9.40 33.81 -21.07
N PRO A 130 9.17 35.01 -21.66
CA PRO A 130 7.93 35.27 -22.37
C PRO A 130 7.70 34.31 -23.55
N ALA A 131 8.77 34.00 -24.30
CA ALA A 131 8.72 33.03 -25.39
C ALA A 131 8.46 31.60 -24.88
N PHE A 132 9.02 31.25 -23.73
CA PHE A 132 8.76 29.96 -23.07
C PHE A 132 7.30 29.81 -22.66
N ARG A 133 6.71 30.82 -21.99
CA ARG A 133 5.28 30.82 -21.62
C ARG A 133 4.38 30.71 -22.84
N GLY A 134 4.76 31.36 -23.94
CA GLY A 134 4.05 31.34 -25.22
C GLY A 134 4.38 30.15 -26.12
N SER A 135 5.22 29.20 -25.68
CA SER A 135 5.69 28.14 -26.58
C SER A 135 4.55 27.21 -27.02
N ARG A 136 4.51 26.93 -28.32
CA ARG A 136 3.61 25.95 -28.95
C ARG A 136 3.70 24.57 -28.32
N TRP A 137 4.81 24.25 -27.64
CA TRP A 137 4.95 22.96 -26.95
C TRP A 137 3.92 22.79 -25.84
N PHE A 138 3.61 23.86 -25.08
CA PHE A 138 2.60 23.83 -24.02
C PHE A 138 1.16 23.72 -24.56
N THR A 139 0.94 24.05 -25.83
CA THR A 139 -0.40 24.03 -26.45
C THR A 139 -0.67 22.73 -27.24
N ARG A 140 0.20 21.72 -27.18
CA ARG A 140 -0.02 20.42 -27.83
C ARG A 140 -0.59 19.40 -26.84
N GLY A 141 -1.55 18.59 -27.29
CA GLY A 141 -2.19 17.58 -26.43
C GLY A 141 -1.21 16.51 -25.94
N TRP A 142 -0.44 15.93 -26.86
CA TRP A 142 0.50 14.84 -26.56
C TRP A 142 1.60 15.24 -25.56
N THR A 143 2.05 16.51 -25.54
CA THR A 143 3.13 16.97 -24.66
C THR A 143 2.76 16.96 -23.17
N LEU A 144 1.47 16.83 -22.83
CA LEU A 144 1.02 16.72 -21.44
C LEU A 144 1.61 15.50 -20.74
N GLN A 145 1.53 14.33 -21.37
CA GLN A 145 2.13 13.11 -20.82
C GLN A 145 3.67 13.13 -20.91
N GLU A 146 4.23 13.85 -21.88
CA GLU A 146 5.68 14.03 -22.03
C GLU A 146 6.27 14.91 -20.91
N LEU A 147 5.47 15.83 -20.37
CA LEU A 147 5.80 16.64 -19.20
C LEU A 147 5.68 15.85 -17.88
N LEU A 148 4.56 15.13 -17.73
CA LEU A 148 4.15 14.54 -16.46
C LEU A 148 4.76 13.17 -16.20
N ALA A 149 4.92 12.34 -17.23
CA ALA A 149 5.35 10.96 -17.05
C ALA A 149 6.84 10.83 -16.67
N PRO A 150 7.80 11.53 -17.33
CA PRO A 150 9.22 11.34 -17.02
C PRO A 150 9.62 11.89 -15.66
N PRO A 151 10.52 11.20 -14.94
CA PRO A 151 11.09 11.71 -13.70
C PRO A 151 12.04 12.91 -13.93
N SER A 152 12.69 12.98 -15.09
CA SER A 152 13.60 14.07 -15.46
C SER A 152 13.22 14.64 -16.83
N VAL A 153 12.98 15.95 -16.87
CA VAL A 153 12.62 16.70 -18.08
C VAL A 153 13.50 17.94 -18.16
N GLU A 154 14.21 18.12 -19.26
CA GLU A 154 15.14 19.22 -19.51
C GLU A 154 14.73 19.98 -20.77
N PHE A 155 14.62 21.30 -20.67
CA PHE A 155 14.16 22.16 -21.74
C PHE A 155 15.33 22.78 -22.49
N PHE A 156 15.31 22.64 -23.81
CA PHE A 156 16.31 23.17 -24.74
C PHE A 156 15.65 24.17 -25.70
N SER A 157 16.33 25.29 -25.93
CA SER A 157 15.96 26.29 -26.93
C SER A 157 16.18 25.79 -28.35
N ARG A 158 15.75 26.60 -29.35
CA ARG A 158 16.01 26.37 -30.77
C ARG A 158 17.50 26.23 -31.09
N GLU A 159 18.38 26.90 -30.35
CA GLU A 159 19.83 26.82 -30.48
C GLU A 159 20.45 25.63 -29.72
N TRP A 160 19.62 24.71 -29.21
CA TRP A 160 20.00 23.58 -28.36
C TRP A 160 20.77 24.01 -27.09
N GLN A 161 20.45 25.19 -26.56
CA GLN A 161 20.96 25.66 -25.26
C GLN A 161 19.96 25.30 -24.17
N ILE A 162 20.48 24.82 -23.02
CA ILE A 162 19.68 24.48 -21.85
C ILE A 162 19.00 25.76 -21.33
N ILE A 163 17.69 25.68 -21.12
CA ILE A 163 16.87 26.71 -20.49
C ILE A 163 16.75 26.40 -18.99
N GLY A 164 16.47 25.14 -18.67
CA GLY A 164 16.31 24.66 -17.29
C GLY A 164 15.66 23.28 -17.27
N ASP A 165 15.50 22.71 -16.07
CA ASP A 165 14.77 21.46 -15.85
C ASP A 165 13.38 21.70 -15.25
N LYS A 166 12.52 20.67 -15.29
CA LYS A 166 11.15 20.72 -14.73
C LYS A 166 11.14 21.08 -13.24
N GLY A 167 12.16 20.71 -12.47
CA GLY A 167 12.25 21.02 -11.05
C GLY A 167 12.48 22.52 -10.79
N LEU A 168 13.40 23.13 -11.53
CA LEU A 168 13.68 24.57 -11.48
C LEU A 168 12.52 25.40 -12.04
N LEU A 169 11.90 24.93 -13.12
CA LEU A 169 10.86 25.66 -13.84
C LEU A 169 9.43 25.34 -13.37
N LYS A 170 9.24 24.55 -12.31
CA LYS A 170 7.91 24.06 -11.90
C LYS A 170 6.89 25.17 -11.64
N GLN A 171 7.29 26.31 -11.06
CA GLN A 171 6.39 27.44 -10.82
C GLN A 171 5.98 28.10 -12.14
N LEU A 172 6.95 28.36 -13.02
CA LEU A 172 6.71 28.89 -14.36
C LEU A 172 5.79 27.98 -15.18
N ILE A 173 6.01 26.67 -15.11
CA ILE A 173 5.18 25.66 -15.77
C ILE A 173 3.77 25.63 -15.17
N HIS A 174 3.64 25.68 -13.84
CA HIS A 174 2.35 25.75 -13.15
C HIS A 174 1.53 26.97 -13.60
N GLU A 175 2.13 28.15 -13.59
CA GLU A 175 1.48 29.40 -14.04
C GLU A 175 1.09 29.35 -15.52
N THR A 176 1.89 28.69 -16.36
CA THR A 176 1.63 28.59 -17.80
C THR A 176 0.53 27.57 -18.14
N THR A 177 0.42 26.49 -17.37
CA THR A 177 -0.39 25.32 -17.74
C THR A 177 -1.56 25.02 -16.80
N GLY A 178 -1.60 25.64 -15.62
CA GLY A 178 -2.55 25.32 -14.55
C GLY A 178 -2.28 23.98 -13.83
N ILE A 179 -1.28 23.21 -14.24
CA ILE A 179 -0.95 21.92 -13.64
C ILE A 179 -0.40 22.14 -12.22
N PRO A 180 -0.97 21.53 -11.17
CA PRO A 180 -0.49 21.71 -9.80
C PRO A 180 0.98 21.33 -9.63
N VAL A 181 1.73 22.13 -8.87
CA VAL A 181 3.15 21.85 -8.54
C VAL A 181 3.37 20.42 -8.03
N PRO A 182 2.52 19.84 -7.14
CA PRO A 182 2.70 18.46 -6.71
C PRO A 182 2.66 17.43 -7.84
N ALA A 183 1.88 17.66 -8.91
CA ALA A 183 1.87 16.77 -10.08
C ALA A 183 3.18 16.88 -10.87
N LEU A 184 3.74 18.08 -11.00
CA LEU A 184 5.05 18.32 -11.65
C LEU A 184 6.22 17.68 -10.86
N GLU A 185 6.08 17.59 -9.54
CA GLU A 185 7.01 16.91 -8.62
C GLU A 185 6.87 15.39 -8.61
N GLY A 186 5.94 14.83 -9.41
CA GLY A 186 5.77 13.38 -9.56
C GLY A 186 4.84 12.75 -8.53
N LYS A 187 3.98 13.52 -7.84
CA LYS A 187 2.89 12.96 -7.03
C LYS A 187 2.03 12.05 -7.92
N PRO A 188 1.65 10.84 -7.47
CA PRO A 188 0.87 9.92 -8.29
C PRO A 188 -0.39 10.57 -8.84
N LEU A 189 -0.61 10.47 -10.16
CA LEU A 189 -1.72 11.16 -10.83
C LEU A 189 -3.10 10.70 -10.34
N SER A 190 -3.21 9.48 -9.83
CA SER A 190 -4.43 8.94 -9.20
C SER A 190 -4.86 9.67 -7.92
N GLN A 191 -4.00 10.50 -7.32
CA GLN A 191 -4.35 11.33 -6.16
C GLN A 191 -5.04 12.65 -6.53
N PHE A 192 -5.17 12.95 -7.83
CA PHE A 192 -5.94 14.07 -8.35
C PHE A 192 -7.25 13.53 -8.90
N ASN A 193 -8.35 14.26 -8.64
CA ASN A 193 -9.66 13.85 -9.14
C ASN A 193 -9.68 13.87 -10.69
N VAL A 194 -10.70 13.23 -11.28
CA VAL A 194 -10.81 13.09 -12.73
C VAL A 194 -10.98 14.46 -13.41
N ASP A 195 -11.80 15.34 -12.82
CA ASP A 195 -12.10 16.65 -13.40
C ASP A 195 -10.86 17.55 -13.46
N ASP A 196 -10.05 17.60 -12.40
CA ASP A 196 -8.79 18.33 -12.35
C ASP A 196 -7.83 17.84 -13.44
N ARG A 197 -7.70 16.52 -13.59
CA ARG A 197 -6.85 15.93 -14.64
C ARG A 197 -7.36 16.23 -16.04
N LEU A 198 -8.69 16.30 -16.23
CA LEU A 198 -9.29 16.72 -17.49
C LEU A 198 -8.97 18.20 -17.78
N LEU A 199 -8.96 19.07 -16.77
CA LEU A 199 -8.64 20.49 -16.93
C LEU A 199 -7.20 20.73 -17.39
N TRP A 200 -6.25 19.84 -17.11
CA TRP A 200 -4.85 19.99 -17.58
C TRP A 200 -4.68 19.97 -19.10
N ARG A 201 -5.74 19.56 -19.82
CA ARG A 201 -5.78 19.62 -21.27
C ARG A 201 -6.18 21.00 -21.80
N GLU A 202 -6.69 21.89 -20.96
CA GLU A 202 -7.19 23.20 -21.37
C GLU A 202 -6.10 23.95 -22.16
N ASN A 203 -6.51 24.64 -23.23
CA ASN A 203 -5.61 25.31 -24.18
C ASN A 203 -4.67 24.39 -25.00
N ARG A 204 -4.81 23.06 -24.89
CA ARG A 204 -4.07 22.09 -25.71
C ARG A 204 -4.89 21.64 -26.92
N HIS A 205 -4.19 21.50 -28.05
CA HIS A 205 -4.75 21.16 -29.35
C HIS A 205 -4.06 19.94 -29.93
N THR A 206 -4.80 19.16 -30.72
CA THR A 206 -4.31 17.98 -31.41
C THR A 206 -4.59 18.07 -32.91
N THR A 207 -3.76 17.40 -33.72
CA THR A 207 -3.92 17.42 -35.18
C THR A 207 -5.13 16.59 -35.61
N ARG A 208 -5.31 15.41 -35.01
CA ARG A 208 -6.56 14.63 -35.11
C ARG A 208 -7.44 14.95 -33.92
N GLU A 209 -8.74 15.05 -34.13
CA GLU A 209 -9.66 15.45 -33.07
C GLU A 209 -9.74 14.37 -31.96
N GLU A 210 -9.62 13.09 -32.31
CA GLU A 210 -9.67 11.96 -31.38
C GLU A 210 -8.44 11.86 -30.48
N ASP A 211 -7.30 12.39 -30.95
CA ASP A 211 -6.07 12.47 -30.15
C ASP A 211 -6.25 13.32 -28.89
N GLY A 212 -7.25 14.22 -28.87
CA GLY A 212 -7.62 14.94 -27.66
C GLY A 212 -7.96 13.98 -26.51
N ALA A 213 -8.59 12.84 -26.83
CA ALA A 213 -8.86 11.78 -25.86
C ALA A 213 -7.68 10.81 -25.72
N TYR A 214 -7.06 10.39 -26.83
CA TYR A 214 -5.99 9.38 -26.78
C TYR A 214 -4.71 9.86 -26.11
N SER A 215 -4.41 11.17 -26.16
CA SER A 215 -3.28 11.76 -25.43
C SER A 215 -3.45 11.74 -23.91
N LEU A 216 -4.66 11.48 -23.41
CA LEU A 216 -4.98 11.41 -21.97
C LEU A 216 -4.96 9.99 -21.39
N LEU A 217 -4.77 8.95 -22.22
CA LEU A 217 -4.86 7.56 -21.75
C LEU A 217 -3.89 7.27 -20.61
N GLY A 218 -2.65 7.74 -20.72
CA GLY A 218 -1.65 7.62 -19.66
C GLY A 218 -1.93 8.46 -18.42
N ILE A 219 -2.53 9.64 -18.59
CA ILE A 219 -2.92 10.53 -17.48
C ILE A 219 -3.98 9.86 -16.59
N PHE A 220 -4.89 9.13 -17.22
CA PHE A 220 -5.93 8.37 -16.53
C PHE A 220 -5.57 6.92 -16.21
N GLY A 221 -4.47 6.40 -16.76
CA GLY A 221 -4.06 5.01 -16.57
C GLY A 221 -4.99 3.99 -17.20
N VAL A 222 -5.69 4.37 -18.28
CA VAL A 222 -6.66 3.52 -19.00
C VAL A 222 -6.13 3.09 -20.37
N TYR A 223 -6.74 2.04 -20.93
CA TYR A 223 -6.42 1.52 -22.25
C TYR A 223 -7.67 1.57 -23.13
N ILE A 224 -7.57 2.20 -24.30
CA ILE A 224 -8.60 2.08 -25.35
C ILE A 224 -7.94 1.84 -26.71
N ALA A 225 -8.57 1.03 -27.54
CA ALA A 225 -8.17 0.89 -28.94
C ALA A 225 -8.48 2.20 -29.69
N PRO A 226 -7.50 2.89 -30.30
CA PRO A 226 -7.73 4.07 -31.11
C PRO A 226 -8.53 3.73 -32.36
N ILE A 227 -9.57 4.51 -32.66
CA ILE A 227 -10.42 4.41 -33.86
C ILE A 227 -10.50 5.80 -34.49
N TYR A 228 -9.57 6.07 -35.40
CA TYR A 228 -9.60 7.33 -36.16
C TYR A 228 -10.78 7.34 -37.14
N GLY A 229 -11.55 8.43 -37.12
CA GLY A 229 -12.83 8.57 -37.81
C GLY A 229 -14.05 8.39 -36.89
N GLU A 230 -13.87 8.03 -35.62
CA GLU A 230 -14.99 7.99 -34.65
C GLU A 230 -15.43 9.38 -34.17
N GLY A 231 -14.58 10.40 -34.37
CA GLY A 231 -14.82 11.77 -33.96
C GLY A 231 -14.52 12.01 -32.47
N ALA A 232 -14.20 13.25 -32.11
CA ALA A 232 -13.73 13.57 -30.75
C ALA A 232 -14.76 13.23 -29.67
N LYS A 233 -16.05 13.48 -29.94
CA LYS A 233 -17.12 13.22 -28.98
C LYS A 233 -17.18 11.76 -28.55
N GLU A 234 -17.06 10.84 -29.50
CA GLU A 234 -17.12 9.40 -29.23
C GLU A 234 -15.84 8.91 -28.57
N ALA A 235 -14.68 9.40 -29.01
CA ALA A 235 -13.40 9.10 -28.37
C ALA A 235 -13.38 9.52 -26.89
N PHE A 236 -13.88 10.72 -26.56
CA PHE A 236 -14.03 11.18 -25.17
C PHE A 236 -15.05 10.38 -24.37
N ARG A 237 -16.20 10.03 -24.98
CA ARG A 237 -17.21 9.17 -24.32
C ARG A 237 -16.59 7.85 -23.89
N ARG A 238 -15.83 7.20 -24.78
CA ARG A 238 -15.12 5.94 -24.49
C ARG A 238 -14.04 6.10 -23.45
N LEU A 239 -13.26 7.18 -23.51
CA LEU A 239 -12.26 7.51 -22.48
C LEU A 239 -12.92 7.57 -21.10
N LEU A 240 -13.96 8.39 -20.95
CA LEU A 240 -14.63 8.60 -19.66
C LEU A 240 -15.35 7.36 -19.14
N ASP A 241 -15.94 6.55 -20.03
CA ASP A 241 -16.52 5.25 -19.68
C ASP A 241 -15.47 4.30 -19.08
N GLU A 242 -14.27 4.25 -19.69
CA GLU A 242 -13.17 3.42 -19.20
C GLU A 242 -12.54 3.94 -17.91
N VAL A 243 -12.51 5.27 -17.72
CA VAL A 243 -12.13 5.89 -16.43
C VAL A 243 -13.10 5.49 -15.33
N SER A 244 -14.41 5.62 -15.58
CA SER A 244 -15.45 5.25 -14.61
C SER A 244 -15.40 3.77 -14.22
N LYS A 245 -15.21 2.87 -15.20
CA LYS A 245 -15.02 1.43 -14.95
C LYS A 245 -13.77 1.17 -14.11
N LEU A 246 -12.67 1.85 -14.39
CA LEU A 246 -11.43 1.72 -13.63
C LEU A 246 -11.62 2.16 -12.17
N GLU A 247 -12.22 3.33 -11.94
CA GLU A 247 -12.47 3.84 -10.58
C GLU A 247 -13.37 2.90 -9.79
N LYS A 248 -14.45 2.40 -10.41
CA LYS A 248 -15.35 1.43 -9.78
C LYS A 248 -14.64 0.11 -9.46
N CYS A 249 -13.78 -0.39 -10.36
CA CYS A 249 -12.99 -1.59 -10.13
C CYS A 249 -12.04 -1.43 -8.94
N ILE A 250 -11.35 -0.30 -8.84
CA ILE A 250 -10.42 -0.02 -7.72
C ILE A 250 -11.21 0.15 -6.41
N GLN A 251 -12.37 0.81 -6.46
CA GLN A 251 -13.25 0.97 -5.30
C GLN A 251 -13.76 -0.37 -4.77
N ASP A 252 -14.21 -1.28 -5.64
CA ASP A 252 -14.67 -2.62 -5.23
C ASP A 252 -13.51 -3.52 -4.76
N LEU A 253 -12.30 -3.34 -5.34
CA LEU A 253 -11.09 -4.06 -4.90
C LEU A 253 -10.70 -3.65 -3.47
N HIS A 254 -10.84 -2.37 -3.14
CA HIS A 254 -10.46 -1.76 -1.86
C HIS A 254 -11.28 -2.31 -0.69
N LEU A 255 -10.65 -3.20 0.10
CA LEU A 255 -11.18 -3.67 1.37
C LEU A 255 -10.70 -2.80 2.55
N THR A 256 -9.43 -2.44 2.49
CA THR A 256 -8.70 -1.54 3.40
C THR A 256 -7.54 -0.94 2.62
N ASP A 257 -6.93 0.13 3.14
CA ASP A 257 -5.65 0.62 2.66
C ASP A 257 -4.53 0.12 3.57
N PRO A 258 -3.66 -0.80 3.11
CA PRO A 258 -2.57 -1.29 3.94
C PRO A 258 -1.63 -0.19 4.46
N ARG A 259 -1.55 0.96 3.78
CA ARG A 259 -0.76 2.13 4.24
C ARG A 259 -1.36 2.75 5.50
N ASP A 260 -2.68 2.85 5.57
CA ASP A 260 -3.39 3.35 6.73
C ASP A 260 -3.35 2.31 7.86
N ASP A 261 -3.44 1.03 7.53
CA ASP A 261 -3.24 -0.06 8.49
C ASP A 261 -1.85 -0.02 9.14
N LYS A 262 -0.79 0.17 8.34
CA LYS A 262 0.57 0.35 8.84
C LYS A 262 0.66 1.57 9.77
N THR A 263 0.11 2.71 9.37
CA THR A 263 0.12 3.95 10.17
C THR A 263 -0.57 3.72 11.52
N ARG A 264 -1.76 3.13 11.51
CA ARG A 264 -2.53 2.78 12.71
C ARG A 264 -1.77 1.79 13.60
N ILE A 265 -1.08 0.80 13.02
CA ILE A 265 -0.26 -0.16 13.76
C ILE A 265 0.89 0.55 14.48
N GLU A 266 1.61 1.44 13.79
CA GLU A 266 2.71 2.19 14.36
C GLU A 266 2.26 3.07 15.52
N GLU A 267 1.16 3.80 15.35
CA GLU A 267 0.57 4.65 16.39
C GLU A 267 0.14 3.81 17.60
N THR A 268 -0.59 2.71 17.37
CA THR A 268 -1.06 1.82 18.44
C THR A 268 0.10 1.21 19.23
N LYS A 269 1.20 0.87 18.56
CA LYS A 269 2.38 0.24 19.18
C LYS A 269 3.39 1.25 19.71
N GLY A 270 3.03 2.53 19.78
CA GLY A 270 3.80 3.58 20.44
C GLY A 270 4.92 4.20 19.60
N GLY A 271 4.77 4.17 18.27
CA GLY A 271 5.65 4.75 17.26
C GLY A 271 6.70 3.78 16.72
N LEU A 272 7.25 4.11 15.54
CA LEU A 272 8.35 3.37 14.93
C LEU A 272 9.71 4.00 15.31
N LEU A 273 10.54 3.24 16.04
CA LEU A 273 11.87 3.68 16.46
C LEU A 273 12.94 3.19 15.48
N ARG A 274 13.60 4.10 14.76
CA ARG A 274 14.59 3.73 13.73
C ARG A 274 15.72 2.84 14.26
N ASP A 275 16.21 3.14 15.45
CA ASP A 275 17.33 2.43 16.04
C ASP A 275 16.96 1.00 16.50
N SER A 276 15.67 0.69 16.67
CA SER A 276 15.22 -0.65 17.08
C SER A 276 15.12 -1.65 15.92
N TYR A 277 15.24 -1.20 14.66
CA TYR A 277 15.25 -2.09 13.50
C TYR A 277 16.49 -1.95 12.63
N ARG A 278 17.35 -0.94 12.82
CA ARG A 278 18.52 -0.69 11.93
C ARG A 278 19.39 -1.92 11.72
N TRP A 279 19.61 -2.71 12.77
CA TRP A 279 20.44 -3.92 12.73
C TRP A 279 20.04 -4.89 11.62
N ILE A 280 18.74 -4.96 11.24
CA ILE A 280 18.28 -5.87 10.19
C ILE A 280 18.80 -5.47 8.81
N LEU A 281 19.03 -4.18 8.58
CA LEU A 281 19.53 -3.67 7.30
C LEU A 281 21.02 -4.01 7.11
N GLU A 282 21.72 -4.22 8.22
CA GLU A 282 23.13 -4.60 8.28
C GLU A 282 23.32 -6.12 8.43
N ASN A 283 22.23 -6.86 8.64
CA ASN A 283 22.27 -8.30 8.83
C ASN A 283 22.66 -9.03 7.52
N PRO A 284 23.61 -9.99 7.56
CA PRO A 284 24.09 -10.68 6.37
C PRO A 284 22.99 -11.42 5.59
N GLU A 285 22.07 -12.09 6.27
CA GLU A 285 20.97 -12.80 5.64
C GLU A 285 20.02 -11.83 4.91
N PHE A 286 19.71 -10.68 5.51
CA PHE A 286 18.92 -9.64 4.85
C PHE A 286 19.64 -9.06 3.63
N GLN A 287 20.94 -8.75 3.74
CA GLN A 287 21.72 -8.22 2.62
C GLN A 287 21.88 -9.23 1.49
N GLN A 288 22.04 -10.52 1.82
CA GLN A 288 22.04 -11.61 0.86
C GLN A 288 20.71 -11.63 0.10
N TRP A 289 19.57 -11.62 0.80
CA TRP A 289 18.27 -11.58 0.15
C TRP A 289 18.07 -10.31 -0.67
N GLN A 290 18.48 -9.14 -0.18
CA GLN A 290 18.23 -7.86 -0.85
C GLN A 290 19.05 -7.73 -2.14
N ASN A 291 20.33 -8.09 -2.10
CA ASN A 291 21.28 -7.90 -3.20
C ASN A 291 21.46 -9.14 -4.08
N GLY A 292 21.10 -10.33 -3.57
CA GLY A 292 21.22 -11.59 -4.30
C GLY A 292 20.23 -11.70 -5.46
N ASN A 293 20.64 -12.40 -6.52
CA ASN A 293 19.80 -12.66 -7.70
C ASN A 293 19.04 -13.99 -7.62
N GLN A 294 19.42 -14.88 -6.70
CA GLN A 294 18.78 -16.19 -6.55
C GLN A 294 17.70 -16.17 -5.46
N ASP A 295 17.99 -15.57 -4.30
CA ASP A 295 17.08 -15.56 -3.16
C ASP A 295 15.86 -14.65 -3.39
N ARG A 296 14.66 -15.22 -3.31
CA ARG A 296 13.40 -14.52 -3.60
C ARG A 296 12.48 -14.40 -2.41
N LEU A 297 12.61 -15.28 -1.43
CA LEU A 297 11.77 -15.29 -0.23
C LEU A 297 12.62 -15.12 1.02
N LEU A 298 12.41 -14.04 1.76
CA LEU A 298 12.94 -13.84 3.11
C LEU A 298 11.86 -14.17 4.13
N TRP A 299 12.10 -15.16 4.98
CA TRP A 299 11.22 -15.48 6.09
C TRP A 299 11.83 -15.02 7.41
N ILE A 300 11.18 -14.04 8.04
CA ILE A 300 11.53 -13.52 9.36
C ILE A 300 10.65 -14.19 10.40
N LYS A 301 11.23 -15.05 11.24
CA LYS A 301 10.49 -15.73 12.30
C LYS A 301 10.92 -15.30 13.68
N GLY A 302 9.98 -15.31 14.61
CA GLY A 302 10.29 -15.20 16.02
C GLY A 302 9.08 -15.25 16.94
N ASP A 303 9.35 -15.33 18.23
CA ASP A 303 8.34 -15.49 19.27
C ASP A 303 7.45 -14.25 19.40
N PRO A 304 6.28 -14.38 20.07
CA PRO A 304 5.39 -13.26 20.32
C PRO A 304 6.10 -12.12 21.06
N GLY A 305 5.80 -10.88 20.69
CA GLY A 305 6.36 -9.70 21.37
C GLY A 305 7.81 -9.35 21.04
N LYS A 306 8.51 -10.10 20.17
CA LYS A 306 9.88 -9.82 19.69
C LYS A 306 9.99 -8.69 18.66
N GLY A 307 8.90 -8.00 18.34
CA GLY A 307 8.92 -6.78 17.50
C GLY A 307 8.85 -7.01 15.98
N LYS A 308 8.51 -8.21 15.49
CA LYS A 308 8.38 -8.55 14.05
C LYS A 308 7.63 -7.49 13.23
N THR A 309 6.41 -7.14 13.65
CA THR A 309 5.59 -6.13 12.94
C THR A 309 6.30 -4.78 12.81
N MET A 310 6.92 -4.29 13.89
CA MET A 310 7.63 -3.01 13.87
C MET A 310 8.92 -3.10 13.03
N LEU A 311 9.57 -4.26 13.04
CA LEU A 311 10.71 -4.55 12.17
C LEU A 311 10.31 -4.46 10.69
N LEU A 312 9.20 -5.10 10.30
CA LEU A 312 8.69 -5.06 8.92
C LEU A 312 8.21 -3.67 8.52
N CYS A 313 7.61 -2.91 9.44
CA CYS A 313 7.31 -1.48 9.22
C CYS A 313 8.59 -0.68 8.90
N GLY A 314 9.65 -0.89 9.67
CA GLY A 314 10.96 -0.27 9.44
C GLY A 314 11.63 -0.67 8.13
N ILE A 315 11.52 -1.95 7.74
CA ILE A 315 12.00 -2.45 6.45
C ILE A 315 11.21 -1.81 5.31
N ALA A 316 9.88 -1.74 5.40
CA ALA A 316 9.04 -1.10 4.39
C ALA A 316 9.44 0.38 4.18
N ASP A 317 9.65 1.12 5.27
CA ASP A 317 10.13 2.51 5.23
C ASP A 317 11.53 2.63 4.62
N SER A 318 12.43 1.70 4.93
CA SER A 318 13.79 1.70 4.39
C SER A 318 13.79 1.41 2.90
N LEU A 319 13.05 0.38 2.46
CA LEU A 319 12.91 0.03 1.06
C LEU A 319 12.32 1.20 0.27
N ARG A 320 11.23 1.81 0.76
CA ARG A 320 10.61 2.96 0.09
C ARG A 320 11.58 4.13 -0.12
N ARG A 321 12.55 4.33 0.78
CA ARG A 321 13.58 5.38 0.65
C ARG A 321 14.73 5.01 -0.29
N SER A 322 15.09 3.73 -0.37
CA SER A 322 16.22 3.26 -1.19
C SER A 322 15.84 2.83 -2.60
N MET A 323 14.56 2.54 -2.84
CA MET A 323 14.07 2.03 -4.12
C MET A 323 14.14 3.09 -5.23
N ALA A 324 14.40 2.64 -6.45
CA ALA A 324 14.30 3.51 -7.62
C ALA A 324 12.83 3.92 -7.86
N SER A 325 12.60 5.06 -8.49
CA SER A 325 11.24 5.60 -8.73
C SER A 325 10.33 4.69 -9.55
N THR A 326 10.90 3.71 -10.25
CA THR A 326 10.16 2.71 -11.02
C THR A 326 9.80 1.45 -10.22
N GLU A 327 10.48 1.16 -9.12
CA GLU A 327 10.23 -0.06 -8.35
C GLU A 327 8.96 0.07 -7.49
N LEU A 328 8.29 -1.06 -7.24
CA LEU A 328 7.01 -1.10 -6.51
C LEU A 328 7.17 -1.75 -5.13
N LEU A 329 6.47 -1.22 -4.13
CA LEU A 329 6.42 -1.78 -2.78
C LEU A 329 4.97 -2.03 -2.40
N SER A 330 4.61 -3.29 -2.16
CA SER A 330 3.27 -3.68 -1.74
C SER A 330 3.37 -4.49 -0.46
N PHE A 331 2.56 -4.14 0.54
CA PHE A 331 2.64 -4.79 1.84
C PHE A 331 1.26 -5.02 2.45
N PHE A 332 1.17 -5.99 3.33
CA PHE A 332 -0.04 -6.31 4.07
C PHE A 332 0.31 -6.79 5.48
N PHE A 333 -0.43 -6.30 6.47
CA PHE A 333 -0.24 -6.66 7.87
C PHE A 333 -1.45 -7.43 8.36
N CYS A 334 -1.31 -8.75 8.51
CA CYS A 334 -2.39 -9.57 9.05
C CYS A 334 -2.67 -9.15 10.51
N GLN A 335 -3.95 -9.12 10.88
CA GLN A 335 -4.37 -8.88 12.27
C GLN A 335 -5.42 -9.89 12.68
N ALA A 336 -5.07 -10.85 13.55
CA ALA A 336 -5.96 -11.93 13.99
C ALA A 336 -7.24 -11.38 14.65
N THR A 337 -7.13 -10.20 15.25
CA THR A 337 -8.23 -9.49 15.92
C THR A 337 -9.11 -8.67 14.97
N ASP A 338 -8.84 -8.65 13.66
CA ASP A 338 -9.67 -7.96 12.67
C ASP A 338 -10.01 -8.88 11.50
N SER A 339 -11.28 -9.32 11.45
CA SER A 339 -11.78 -10.27 10.44
C SER A 339 -11.68 -9.76 9.00
N ARG A 340 -11.52 -8.45 8.80
CA ARG A 340 -11.33 -7.86 7.47
C ARG A 340 -9.95 -8.14 6.92
N ILE A 341 -8.95 -8.36 7.77
CA ILE A 341 -7.53 -8.44 7.40
C ILE A 341 -6.82 -9.67 7.98
N ASN A 342 -7.55 -10.74 8.23
CA ASN A 342 -7.02 -11.99 8.78
C ASN A 342 -7.21 -13.20 7.85
N ASN A 343 -7.47 -13.00 6.56
CA ASN A 343 -7.72 -14.09 5.62
C ASN A 343 -6.94 -13.92 4.31
N ALA A 344 -6.74 -15.01 3.58
CA ALA A 344 -5.85 -15.02 2.41
C ALA A 344 -6.39 -14.16 1.24
N THR A 345 -7.72 -14.08 1.10
CA THR A 345 -8.37 -13.20 0.12
C THR A 345 -8.06 -11.73 0.41
N ALA A 346 -8.15 -11.31 1.68
CA ALA A 346 -7.82 -9.96 2.10
C ALA A 346 -6.35 -9.61 1.82
N VAL A 347 -5.42 -10.56 2.07
CA VAL A 347 -3.99 -10.39 1.74
C VAL A 347 -3.82 -10.09 0.26
N LEU A 348 -4.36 -10.92 -0.64
CA LEU A 348 -4.23 -10.68 -2.08
C LEU A 348 -4.92 -9.38 -2.52
N ARG A 349 -6.11 -9.07 -2.00
CA ARG A 349 -6.81 -7.81 -2.31
C ARG A 349 -6.01 -6.59 -1.91
N GLY A 350 -5.46 -6.57 -0.70
CA GLY A 350 -4.64 -5.46 -0.21
C GLY A 350 -3.35 -5.29 -1.02
N LEU A 351 -2.67 -6.40 -1.33
CA LEU A 351 -1.47 -6.36 -2.15
C LEU A 351 -1.76 -5.85 -3.58
N LEU A 352 -2.82 -6.35 -4.22
CA LEU A 352 -3.25 -5.91 -5.56
C LEU A 352 -3.65 -4.45 -5.56
N TYR A 353 -4.41 -4.00 -4.56
CA TYR A 353 -4.82 -2.60 -4.40
C TYR A 353 -3.61 -1.66 -4.36
N MET A 354 -2.58 -2.01 -3.60
CA MET A 354 -1.34 -1.23 -3.56
C MET A 354 -0.58 -1.25 -4.89
N LEU A 355 -0.54 -2.40 -5.59
CA LEU A 355 0.15 -2.51 -6.88
C LEU A 355 -0.52 -1.64 -7.94
N VAL A 356 -1.83 -1.72 -8.11
CA VAL A 356 -2.54 -0.95 -9.13
C VAL A 356 -2.53 0.54 -8.84
N ASN A 357 -2.44 0.94 -7.57
CA ASN A 357 -2.25 2.36 -7.22
C ASN A 357 -0.89 2.92 -7.64
N GLN A 358 0.17 2.09 -7.63
CA GLN A 358 1.51 2.49 -8.05
C GLN A 358 1.74 2.28 -9.56
N GLN A 359 1.09 1.28 -10.13
CA GLN A 359 1.21 0.91 -11.54
C GLN A 359 -0.20 0.64 -12.14
N PRO A 360 -0.98 1.70 -12.47
CA PRO A 360 -2.41 1.60 -12.82
C PRO A 360 -2.74 0.65 -13.97
N TRP A 361 -1.85 0.51 -14.94
CA TRP A 361 -2.10 -0.34 -16.10
C TRP A 361 -2.21 -1.83 -15.74
N LEU A 362 -1.65 -2.28 -14.60
CA LEU A 362 -1.81 -3.66 -14.12
C LEU A 362 -3.29 -4.00 -13.89
N THR A 363 -4.15 -3.00 -13.69
CA THR A 363 -5.60 -3.18 -13.57
C THR A 363 -6.22 -3.91 -14.76
N ILE A 364 -5.57 -3.91 -15.94
CA ILE A 364 -6.00 -4.72 -17.09
C ILE A 364 -6.17 -6.21 -16.73
N HIS A 365 -5.32 -6.75 -15.85
CA HIS A 365 -5.39 -8.15 -15.41
C HIS A 365 -6.58 -8.41 -14.51
N ILE A 366 -6.97 -7.41 -13.69
CA ILE A 366 -8.17 -7.49 -12.84
C ILE A 366 -9.43 -7.38 -13.71
N ARG A 367 -9.45 -6.38 -14.60
CA ARG A 367 -10.61 -6.03 -15.44
C ARG A 367 -11.06 -7.11 -16.40
N LYS A 368 -10.14 -7.96 -16.88
CA LYS A 368 -10.47 -9.16 -17.68
C LYS A 368 -11.62 -9.98 -17.07
N LYS A 369 -11.63 -10.14 -15.75
CA LYS A 369 -12.69 -10.84 -15.01
C LYS A 369 -13.70 -9.88 -14.39
N TYR A 370 -13.24 -8.75 -13.85
CA TYR A 370 -14.09 -7.82 -13.13
C TYR A 370 -15.16 -7.17 -14.00
N ASP A 371 -14.87 -6.86 -15.27
CA ASP A 371 -15.85 -6.19 -16.14
C ASP A 371 -17.12 -7.04 -16.38
N HIS A 372 -17.05 -8.36 -16.13
CA HIS A 372 -18.20 -9.27 -16.20
C HIS A 372 -18.80 -9.58 -14.82
N ALA A 373 -17.97 -9.84 -13.81
CA ALA A 373 -18.40 -10.29 -12.49
C ALA A 373 -18.74 -9.14 -11.52
N GLY A 374 -18.21 -7.95 -11.77
CA GLY A 374 -18.27 -6.81 -10.85
C GLY A 374 -17.71 -7.15 -9.47
N ARG A 375 -18.31 -6.54 -8.43
CA ARG A 375 -17.92 -6.70 -7.03
C ARG A 375 -17.87 -8.15 -6.54
N ALA A 376 -18.72 -9.03 -7.09
CA ALA A 376 -18.77 -10.44 -6.70
C ALA A 376 -17.43 -11.17 -6.89
N LEU A 377 -16.60 -10.71 -7.84
CA LEU A 377 -15.25 -11.22 -8.07
C LEU A 377 -14.37 -11.26 -6.80
N PHE A 378 -14.61 -10.32 -5.89
CA PHE A 378 -13.78 -10.11 -4.70
C PHE A 378 -14.41 -10.64 -3.41
N GLU A 379 -15.68 -11.06 -3.44
CA GLU A 379 -16.49 -11.33 -2.25
C GLU A 379 -17.15 -12.71 -2.26
N ASP A 380 -17.28 -13.36 -3.42
CA ASP A 380 -17.90 -14.68 -3.49
C ASP A 380 -16.99 -15.81 -2.96
N ALA A 381 -17.55 -17.02 -2.87
CA ALA A 381 -16.82 -18.20 -2.40
C ALA A 381 -15.59 -18.56 -3.28
N ASN A 382 -15.55 -18.06 -4.52
CA ASN A 382 -14.48 -18.30 -5.49
C ASN A 382 -13.47 -17.15 -5.54
N ALA A 383 -13.61 -16.12 -4.71
CA ALA A 383 -12.76 -14.92 -4.73
C ALA A 383 -11.27 -15.27 -4.64
N TRP A 384 -10.90 -16.25 -3.81
CA TRP A 384 -9.51 -16.74 -3.72
C TRP A 384 -8.99 -17.25 -5.06
N VAL A 385 -9.76 -18.10 -5.75
CA VAL A 385 -9.37 -18.68 -7.05
C VAL A 385 -9.22 -17.55 -8.07
N ALA A 386 -10.20 -16.66 -8.15
CA ALA A 386 -10.16 -15.53 -9.07
C ALA A 386 -8.95 -14.63 -8.84
N LEU A 387 -8.71 -14.22 -7.60
CA LEU A 387 -7.62 -13.32 -7.23
C LEU A 387 -6.24 -13.95 -7.38
N SER A 388 -6.08 -15.22 -7.00
CA SER A 388 -4.81 -15.94 -7.16
C SER A 388 -4.42 -16.08 -8.63
N GLU A 389 -5.39 -16.32 -9.53
CA GLU A 389 -5.15 -16.32 -10.98
C GLU A 389 -4.82 -14.91 -11.53
N ILE A 390 -5.55 -13.88 -11.09
CA ILE A 390 -5.26 -12.49 -11.48
C ILE A 390 -3.85 -12.10 -11.05
N PHE A 391 -3.48 -12.39 -9.80
CA PHE A 391 -2.17 -12.09 -9.26
C PHE A 391 -1.08 -12.87 -10.02
N THR A 392 -1.33 -14.13 -10.36
CA THR A 392 -0.43 -14.94 -11.20
C THR A 392 -0.14 -14.26 -12.53
N HIS A 393 -1.18 -13.86 -13.27
CA HIS A 393 -1.01 -13.20 -14.56
C HIS A 393 -0.27 -11.85 -14.45
N MET A 394 -0.42 -11.13 -13.33
CA MET A 394 0.35 -9.91 -13.09
C MET A 394 1.84 -10.20 -12.90
N LEU A 395 2.19 -11.22 -12.09
CA LEU A 395 3.58 -11.58 -11.82
C LEU A 395 4.30 -12.10 -13.05
N GLU A 396 3.57 -12.73 -13.97
CA GLU A 396 4.07 -13.25 -15.25
C GLU A 396 4.16 -12.16 -16.33
N ASP A 397 3.66 -10.95 -16.07
CA ASP A 397 3.72 -9.86 -17.04
C ASP A 397 5.16 -9.33 -17.18
N PRO A 398 5.77 -9.40 -18.38
CA PRO A 398 7.15 -8.97 -18.61
C PRO A 398 7.36 -7.46 -18.44
N ASN A 399 6.27 -6.68 -18.32
CA ASN A 399 6.34 -5.26 -18.08
C ASN A 399 6.10 -4.88 -16.62
N MET A 400 5.90 -5.86 -15.72
CA MET A 400 5.82 -5.60 -14.29
C MET A 400 7.17 -5.07 -13.80
N ASN A 401 7.17 -3.91 -13.16
CA ASN A 401 8.39 -3.36 -12.60
C ASN A 401 8.86 -4.23 -11.43
N LYS A 402 10.16 -4.13 -11.10
CA LYS A 402 10.72 -4.81 -9.94
C LYS A 402 9.92 -4.47 -8.68
N THR A 403 9.46 -5.49 -7.97
CA THR A 403 8.44 -5.38 -6.93
C THR A 403 8.85 -6.11 -5.66
N TYR A 404 8.63 -5.46 -4.53
CA TYR A 404 8.82 -6.02 -3.19
C TYR A 404 7.45 -6.26 -2.54
N PHE A 405 7.19 -7.50 -2.14
CA PHE A 405 6.02 -7.88 -1.34
C PHE A 405 6.42 -8.10 0.10
N ILE A 406 5.64 -7.56 1.04
CA ILE A 406 5.82 -7.80 2.48
C ILE A 406 4.49 -8.29 3.06
N ILE A 407 4.49 -9.45 3.70
CA ILE A 407 3.33 -9.95 4.44
C ILE A 407 3.74 -10.18 5.90
N ASP A 408 3.24 -9.36 6.80
CA ASP A 408 3.48 -9.51 8.23
C ASP A 408 2.48 -10.46 8.87
N ALA A 409 2.95 -11.24 9.83
CA ALA A 409 2.19 -12.08 10.73
C ALA A 409 1.30 -13.10 10.00
N LEU A 410 1.90 -13.95 9.16
CA LEU A 410 1.17 -15.03 8.48
C LEU A 410 0.41 -15.95 9.46
N ASP A 411 0.92 -16.14 10.68
CA ASP A 411 0.25 -16.89 11.75
C ASP A 411 -1.06 -16.25 12.24
N GLU A 412 -1.31 -14.98 11.91
CA GLU A 412 -2.57 -14.29 12.21
C GLU A 412 -3.63 -14.47 11.11
N CYS A 413 -3.31 -15.21 10.04
CA CYS A 413 -4.29 -15.63 9.04
C CYS A 413 -5.12 -16.82 9.56
N VAL A 414 -6.42 -16.85 9.25
CA VAL A 414 -7.31 -17.94 9.65
C VAL A 414 -6.79 -19.30 9.18
N ALA A 415 -6.93 -20.32 10.05
CA ALA A 415 -6.33 -21.63 9.84
C ALA A 415 -6.78 -22.34 8.55
N SER A 416 -8.01 -22.08 8.09
CA SER A 416 -8.54 -22.61 6.82
C SER A 416 -7.82 -22.04 5.58
N ASP A 417 -7.23 -20.84 5.72
CA ASP A 417 -6.69 -20.05 4.61
C ASP A 417 -5.16 -20.00 4.60
N LEU A 418 -4.53 -20.18 5.75
CA LEU A 418 -3.09 -20.13 5.87
C LEU A 418 -2.35 -21.13 4.94
N PRO A 419 -2.75 -22.41 4.82
CA PRO A 419 -2.07 -23.35 3.93
C PRO A 419 -2.12 -22.93 2.45
N LYS A 420 -3.29 -22.47 1.97
CA LYS A 420 -3.43 -22.01 0.57
C LYS A 420 -2.62 -20.74 0.31
N LEU A 421 -2.53 -19.83 1.28
CA LEU A 421 -1.71 -18.62 1.16
C LEU A 421 -0.21 -18.95 1.11
N LEU A 422 0.26 -19.82 2.00
CA LEU A 422 1.66 -20.27 2.02
C LEU A 422 2.04 -20.96 0.71
N ASP A 423 1.22 -21.91 0.26
CA ASP A 423 1.44 -22.61 -1.03
C ASP A 423 1.51 -21.62 -2.21
N PHE A 424 0.64 -20.61 -2.23
CA PHE A 424 0.67 -19.55 -3.23
C PHE A 424 2.00 -18.77 -3.18
N ILE A 425 2.40 -18.25 -2.02
CA ILE A 425 3.64 -17.48 -1.86
C ILE A 425 4.85 -18.32 -2.28
N ILE A 426 4.92 -19.58 -1.86
CA ILE A 426 6.01 -20.50 -2.21
C ILE A 426 6.10 -20.65 -3.74
N LYS A 427 4.99 -21.01 -4.40
CA LYS A 427 4.94 -21.18 -5.86
C LYS A 427 5.28 -19.90 -6.62
N LYS A 428 4.84 -18.75 -6.11
CA LYS A 428 5.01 -17.44 -6.78
C LYS A 428 6.34 -16.76 -6.50
N SER A 429 7.03 -17.15 -5.44
CA SER A 429 8.37 -16.63 -5.13
C SER A 429 9.40 -16.94 -6.23
N VAL A 430 9.20 -18.03 -6.99
CA VAL A 430 10.12 -18.44 -8.07
C VAL A 430 9.60 -18.09 -9.48
N THR A 431 8.38 -17.54 -9.61
CA THR A 431 7.77 -17.27 -10.92
C THR A 431 8.44 -16.11 -11.66
N SER A 432 8.90 -15.09 -10.93
CA SER A 432 9.45 -13.87 -11.53
C SER A 432 10.75 -13.44 -10.86
N SER A 433 11.77 -13.20 -11.67
CA SER A 433 13.04 -12.62 -11.23
C SER A 433 12.94 -11.14 -10.87
N GLN A 434 11.80 -10.50 -11.16
CA GLN A 434 11.53 -9.11 -10.81
C GLN A 434 10.88 -8.97 -9.42
N VAL A 435 10.52 -10.08 -8.78
CA VAL A 435 9.74 -10.06 -7.53
C VAL A 435 10.57 -10.57 -6.37
N LYS A 436 10.47 -9.90 -5.22
CA LYS A 436 11.02 -10.39 -3.95
C LYS A 436 9.95 -10.32 -2.86
N TRP A 437 9.95 -11.33 -1.99
CA TRP A 437 8.98 -11.52 -0.93
C TRP A 437 9.68 -11.45 0.43
N ILE A 438 9.06 -10.76 1.38
CA ILE A 438 9.35 -10.84 2.80
C ILE A 438 8.08 -11.33 3.49
N VAL A 439 8.21 -12.36 4.30
CA VAL A 439 7.11 -12.83 5.14
C VAL A 439 7.56 -12.92 6.58
N SER A 440 6.66 -12.60 7.51
CA SER A 440 6.92 -12.83 8.94
C SER A 440 5.91 -13.81 9.54
N SER A 441 6.37 -14.56 10.55
CA SER A 441 5.47 -15.42 11.33
C SER A 441 6.04 -15.74 12.72
N ARG A 442 5.22 -16.35 13.56
CA ARG A 442 5.67 -17.10 14.74
C ARG A 442 6.38 -18.40 14.37
N ASN A 443 7.02 -19.01 15.38
CA ASN A 443 7.71 -20.30 15.32
C ASN A 443 6.74 -21.49 15.30
N TRP A 444 5.67 -21.42 14.50
CA TRP A 444 4.69 -22.52 14.41
C TRP A 444 5.23 -23.66 13.51
N PRO A 445 5.18 -24.93 13.98
CA PRO A 445 5.69 -26.07 13.24
C PRO A 445 5.11 -26.21 11.82
N ASP A 446 3.80 -25.99 11.68
CA ASP A 446 3.10 -26.14 10.40
C ASP A 446 3.61 -25.12 9.36
N ILE A 447 3.81 -23.87 9.77
CA ILE A 447 4.38 -22.82 8.89
C ILE A 447 5.82 -23.18 8.53
N GLU A 448 6.61 -23.64 9.50
CA GLU A 448 8.00 -24.04 9.28
C GLU A 448 8.10 -25.21 8.30
N GLU A 449 7.25 -26.23 8.42
CA GLU A 449 7.21 -27.37 7.52
C GLU A 449 6.83 -26.98 6.09
N MET A 450 5.87 -26.07 5.93
CA MET A 450 5.47 -25.58 4.61
C MET A 450 6.56 -24.72 3.97
N LEU A 451 7.10 -23.73 4.68
CA LEU A 451 8.13 -22.84 4.13
C LEU A 451 9.46 -23.55 3.88
N LYS A 452 9.72 -24.70 4.53
CA LYS A 452 10.85 -25.57 4.16
C LYS A 452 10.80 -26.01 2.69
N ARG A 453 9.62 -26.12 2.09
CA ARG A 453 9.41 -26.51 0.68
C ARG A 453 9.82 -25.44 -0.32
N ALA A 454 9.94 -24.17 0.09
CA ALA A 454 10.39 -23.11 -0.82
C ALA A 454 11.88 -23.28 -1.17
N GLU A 455 12.15 -23.24 -2.47
CA GLU A 455 13.49 -23.09 -3.05
C GLU A 455 13.93 -21.62 -2.93
N ASN A 456 15.24 -21.36 -2.90
CA ASN A 456 15.81 -19.99 -2.89
C ASN A 456 15.22 -19.07 -1.81
N LYS A 457 15.18 -19.60 -0.58
CA LYS A 457 14.73 -18.86 0.61
C LYS A 457 15.89 -18.53 1.54
N VAL A 458 15.76 -17.40 2.20
CA VAL A 458 16.60 -17.01 3.32
C VAL A 458 15.73 -17.02 4.58
N ARG A 459 16.23 -17.68 5.63
CA ARG A 459 15.54 -17.75 6.93
C ARG A 459 16.29 -16.89 7.94
N LEU A 460 15.60 -15.94 8.53
CA LEU A 460 16.10 -15.09 9.59
C LEU A 460 15.28 -15.32 10.87
N SER A 461 15.93 -15.83 11.91
CA SER A 461 15.30 -16.03 13.23
C SER A 461 15.75 -14.92 14.17
N LEU A 462 14.78 -14.29 14.83
CA LEU A 462 15.05 -13.28 15.85
C LEU A 462 15.74 -13.90 17.09
N GLU A 463 15.47 -15.17 17.39
CA GLU A 463 16.11 -15.90 18.48
C GLU A 463 17.60 -16.17 18.20
N LEU A 464 17.95 -16.50 16.95
CA LEU A 464 19.35 -16.68 16.55
C LEU A 464 20.13 -15.36 16.48
N ASN A 465 19.42 -14.23 16.48
CA ASN A 465 19.98 -12.88 16.50
C ASN A 465 19.75 -12.18 17.85
N ALA A 466 19.77 -12.95 18.95
CA ALA A 466 19.43 -12.47 20.29
C ALA A 466 20.19 -11.21 20.71
N GLU A 467 21.49 -11.09 20.41
CA GLU A 467 22.28 -9.90 20.75
C GLU A 467 21.74 -8.63 20.07
N SER A 468 21.45 -8.70 18.77
CA SER A 468 20.88 -7.59 18.00
C SER A 468 19.48 -7.21 18.47
N VAL A 469 18.67 -8.22 18.80
CA VAL A 469 17.32 -8.00 19.36
C VAL A 469 17.43 -7.36 20.75
N SER A 470 18.35 -7.84 21.59
CA SER A 470 18.58 -7.31 22.94
C SER A 470 18.99 -5.85 22.88
N GLY A 471 19.99 -5.49 22.07
CA GLY A 471 20.39 -4.09 21.87
C GLY A 471 19.25 -3.21 21.35
N SER A 472 18.37 -3.75 20.49
CA SER A 472 17.19 -3.02 20.01
C SER A 472 16.13 -2.79 21.10
N VAL A 473 15.94 -3.79 21.98
CA VAL A 473 15.06 -3.68 23.15
C VAL A 473 15.63 -2.69 24.16
N GLU A 474 16.95 -2.68 24.37
CA GLU A 474 17.60 -1.71 25.25
C GLU A 474 17.37 -0.27 24.79
N VAL A 475 17.54 0.00 23.49
CA VAL A 475 17.26 1.32 22.91
C VAL A 475 15.78 1.70 23.06
N PHE A 476 14.88 0.73 22.88
CA PHE A 476 13.45 0.94 23.09
C PHE A 476 13.09 1.24 24.56
N ILE A 477 13.71 0.54 25.51
CA ILE A 477 13.57 0.80 26.96
C ILE A 477 14.01 2.24 27.26
N GLN A 478 15.18 2.65 26.80
CA GLN A 478 15.68 4.00 27.03
C GLN A 478 14.73 5.07 26.49
N TYR A 479 14.22 4.85 25.26
CA TYR A 479 13.24 5.73 24.65
C TYR A 479 11.95 5.83 25.48
N LYS A 480 11.33 4.70 25.84
CA LYS A 480 10.09 4.69 26.61
C LYS A 480 10.24 5.28 28.00
N VAL A 481 11.31 4.96 28.72
CA VAL A 481 11.55 5.53 30.05
C VAL A 481 11.78 7.03 29.98
N ARG A 482 12.45 7.53 28.93
CA ARG A 482 12.58 8.98 28.70
C ARG A 482 11.22 9.65 28.54
N GLN A 483 10.34 9.09 27.70
CA GLN A 483 8.98 9.62 27.50
C GLN A 483 8.19 9.70 28.82
N ILE A 484 8.21 8.62 29.61
CA ILE A 484 7.49 8.56 30.89
C ILE A 484 8.10 9.53 31.89
N ALA A 485 9.43 9.57 31.99
CA ALA A 485 10.15 10.43 32.92
C ALA A 485 9.88 11.92 32.64
N GLU A 486 9.83 12.32 31.37
CA GLU A 486 9.46 13.67 30.94
C GLU A 486 8.00 13.99 31.26
N GLY A 487 7.07 13.11 30.85
CA GLY A 487 5.63 13.32 31.08
C GLY A 487 5.25 13.37 32.56
N LYS A 488 5.88 12.54 33.40
CA LYS A 488 5.60 12.46 34.84
C LYS A 488 6.59 13.21 35.74
N LYS A 489 7.57 13.89 35.15
CA LYS A 489 8.63 14.63 35.84
C LYS A 489 9.33 13.75 36.89
N TYR A 490 9.81 12.57 36.49
CA TYR A 490 10.58 11.69 37.38
C TYR A 490 11.90 12.35 37.79
N ASP A 491 12.35 12.08 39.02
CA ASP A 491 13.72 12.40 39.42
C ASP A 491 14.68 11.33 38.86
N ASP A 492 15.98 11.65 38.83
CA ASP A 492 17.01 10.74 38.31
C ASP A 492 16.96 9.38 39.00
N LYS A 493 16.76 9.36 40.33
CA LYS A 493 16.66 8.13 41.11
C LYS A 493 15.50 7.23 40.64
N THR A 494 14.34 7.81 40.38
CA THR A 494 13.16 7.08 39.91
C THR A 494 13.36 6.58 38.49
N ARG A 495 13.88 7.43 37.61
CA ARG A 495 14.22 7.07 36.23
C ARG A 495 15.19 5.90 36.19
N ASP A 496 16.28 5.97 36.95
CA ASP A 496 17.34 4.97 36.93
C ASP A 496 16.87 3.64 37.53
N ALA A 497 16.00 3.68 38.55
CA ALA A 497 15.36 2.48 39.07
C ALA A 497 14.47 1.80 38.02
N VAL A 498 13.66 2.57 37.29
CA VAL A 498 12.81 2.05 36.20
C VAL A 498 13.65 1.47 35.08
N LEU A 499 14.70 2.18 34.62
CA LEU A 499 15.64 1.69 33.61
C LEU A 499 16.24 0.35 34.04
N LYS A 500 16.81 0.29 35.24
CA LYS A 500 17.43 -0.92 35.78
C LYS A 500 16.44 -2.09 35.82
N HIS A 501 15.21 -1.85 36.26
CA HIS A 501 14.19 -2.90 36.32
C HIS A 501 13.82 -3.43 34.93
N LEU A 502 13.59 -2.54 33.97
CA LEU A 502 13.22 -2.94 32.62
C LEU A 502 14.35 -3.71 31.92
N PHE A 503 15.61 -3.26 32.05
CA PHE A 503 16.76 -3.97 31.49
C PHE A 503 16.89 -5.39 32.07
N SER A 504 16.68 -5.57 33.38
CA SER A 504 16.84 -6.88 34.02
C SER A 504 15.69 -7.86 33.78
N ASN A 505 14.50 -7.40 33.34
CA ASN A 505 13.28 -8.23 33.33
C ASN A 505 12.59 -8.34 31.95
N ALA A 506 13.01 -7.56 30.95
CA ALA A 506 12.34 -7.56 29.64
C ALA A 506 12.54 -8.86 28.83
N HIS A 507 13.63 -9.60 29.06
CA HIS A 507 13.97 -10.84 28.32
C HIS A 507 13.79 -10.69 26.80
N ASP A 508 14.34 -9.63 26.24
CA ASP A 508 14.29 -9.27 24.82
C ASP A 508 12.87 -9.18 24.23
N THR A 509 11.89 -8.77 25.05
CA THR A 509 10.47 -8.72 24.65
C THR A 509 9.96 -7.28 24.65
N PHE A 510 9.82 -6.68 23.46
CA PHE A 510 9.29 -5.32 23.28
C PHE A 510 7.89 -5.15 23.87
N LEU A 511 7.03 -6.15 23.69
CA LEU A 511 5.65 -6.11 24.20
C LEU A 511 5.63 -6.00 25.73
N TRP A 512 6.48 -6.75 26.43
CA TRP A 512 6.59 -6.66 27.89
C TRP A 512 6.97 -5.24 28.33
N VAL A 513 7.98 -4.65 27.67
CA VAL A 513 8.39 -3.26 27.95
C VAL A 513 7.24 -2.28 27.72
N ALA A 514 6.52 -2.41 26.61
CA ALA A 514 5.38 -1.56 26.29
C ALA A 514 4.26 -1.66 27.34
N LEU A 515 3.91 -2.88 27.75
CA LEU A 515 2.87 -3.14 28.75
C LEU A 515 3.26 -2.61 30.14
N VAL A 516 4.50 -2.84 30.59
CA VAL A 516 4.98 -2.31 31.86
C VAL A 516 5.01 -0.78 31.82
N CYS A 517 5.52 -0.18 30.75
CA CYS A 517 5.53 1.26 30.55
C CYS A 517 4.12 1.87 30.60
N GLN A 518 3.14 1.26 29.91
CA GLN A 518 1.73 1.68 29.95
C GLN A 518 1.16 1.62 31.38
N ASN A 519 1.47 0.56 32.13
CA ASN A 519 1.06 0.45 33.54
C ASN A 519 1.76 1.49 34.42
N LEU A 520 3.04 1.79 34.16
CA LEU A 520 3.75 2.85 34.87
C LEU A 520 3.17 4.23 34.55
N GLU A 521 2.65 4.46 33.33
CA GLU A 521 1.98 5.69 32.89
C GLU A 521 0.60 5.91 33.56
N SER A 522 -0.09 4.88 34.02
CA SER A 522 -1.32 5.05 34.80
C SER A 522 -1.07 5.31 36.30
N LEU A 523 0.11 4.95 36.83
CA LEU A 523 0.39 5.04 38.27
C LEU A 523 0.78 6.46 38.75
N PRO A 524 0.28 6.92 39.92
CA PRO A 524 0.81 8.13 40.54
C PRO A 524 2.31 8.02 40.81
N LYS A 525 3.10 9.07 40.53
CA LYS A 525 4.57 9.11 40.68
C LYS A 525 5.07 8.51 42.01
N ARG A 526 4.40 8.84 43.12
CA ARG A 526 4.73 8.34 44.47
C ARG A 526 4.70 6.81 44.65
N ASN A 527 3.98 6.10 43.79
CA ASN A 527 3.77 4.66 43.89
C ASN A 527 4.65 3.85 42.93
N VAL A 528 5.35 4.51 42.00
CA VAL A 528 6.14 3.85 40.93
C VAL A 528 7.16 2.89 41.52
N ILE A 529 8.04 3.38 42.41
CA ILE A 529 9.09 2.54 43.02
C ILE A 529 8.52 1.40 43.85
N LYS A 530 7.43 1.65 44.58
CA LYS A 530 6.77 0.61 45.40
C LYS A 530 6.20 -0.52 44.55
N LYS A 531 5.64 -0.20 43.37
CA LYS A 531 5.01 -1.18 42.47
C LYS A 531 5.95 -1.76 41.42
N LEU A 532 7.16 -1.21 41.26
CA LEU A 532 8.13 -1.62 40.25
C LEU A 532 8.55 -3.09 40.43
N ASN A 533 8.91 -3.48 41.66
CA ASN A 533 9.35 -4.84 41.99
C ASN A 533 8.25 -5.90 41.82
N ALA A 534 7.00 -5.47 41.72
CA ALA A 534 5.91 -6.40 41.51
C ALA A 534 5.77 -6.80 40.03
N PHE A 535 6.46 -6.15 39.08
CA PHE A 535 6.40 -6.54 37.65
C PHE A 535 7.37 -7.69 37.41
N PRO A 536 6.87 -8.92 37.19
CA PRO A 536 7.71 -10.09 37.04
C PRO A 536 8.42 -10.09 35.68
N PRO A 537 9.53 -10.84 35.56
CA PRO A 537 10.21 -11.05 34.30
C PRO A 537 9.33 -11.79 33.28
N GLY A 538 9.43 -11.39 32.01
CA GLY A 538 8.79 -12.10 30.90
C GLY A 538 7.28 -11.88 30.78
N LEU A 539 6.74 -12.24 29.62
CA LEU A 539 5.36 -11.92 29.24
C LEU A 539 4.32 -12.75 30.01
N ASP A 540 4.55 -14.05 30.19
CA ASP A 540 3.60 -14.94 30.87
C ASP A 540 3.43 -14.56 32.34
N GLY A 541 4.53 -14.34 33.05
CA GLY A 541 4.48 -13.84 34.43
C GLY A 541 3.78 -12.49 34.52
N LEU A 542 3.96 -11.60 33.53
CA LEU A 542 3.26 -10.32 33.51
C LEU A 542 1.74 -10.51 33.35
N TYR A 543 1.30 -11.41 32.47
CA TYR A 543 -0.10 -11.74 32.30
C TYR A 543 -0.70 -12.42 33.54
N GLU A 544 0.01 -13.36 34.17
CA GLU A 544 -0.40 -13.97 35.44
C GLU A 544 -0.63 -12.90 36.53
N ARG A 545 0.29 -11.93 36.63
CA ARG A 545 0.13 -10.82 37.57
C ARG A 545 -1.09 -9.97 37.23
N MET A 546 -1.31 -9.65 35.95
CA MET A 546 -2.49 -8.88 35.54
C MET A 546 -3.78 -9.63 35.87
N MET A 547 -3.82 -10.95 35.67
CA MET A 547 -4.95 -11.78 36.10
C MET A 547 -5.17 -11.74 37.61
N GLN A 548 -4.10 -11.84 38.41
CA GLN A 548 -4.20 -11.71 39.87
C GLN A 548 -4.77 -10.34 40.31
N GLN A 549 -4.42 -9.26 39.59
CA GLN A 549 -5.00 -7.94 39.85
C GLN A 549 -6.48 -7.89 39.54
N ILE A 550 -6.91 -8.52 38.44
CA ILE A 550 -8.32 -8.65 38.09
C ILE A 550 -9.06 -9.47 39.15
N TYR A 551 -8.49 -10.58 39.62
CA TYR A 551 -9.11 -11.44 40.64
C TYR A 551 -9.24 -10.81 42.01
N THR A 552 -8.46 -9.78 42.30
CA THR A 552 -8.51 -9.06 43.57
C THR A 552 -9.31 -7.76 43.48
N SER A 553 -9.89 -7.47 42.31
CA SER A 553 -10.75 -6.30 42.09
C SER A 553 -12.21 -6.58 42.50
N ASP A 554 -12.97 -5.51 42.77
CA ASP A 554 -14.39 -5.61 43.09
C ASP A 554 -15.21 -6.16 41.89
N ASP A 555 -14.74 -5.94 40.66
CA ASP A 555 -15.35 -6.42 39.41
C ASP A 555 -14.78 -7.77 38.92
N ALA A 556 -14.17 -8.56 39.80
CA ALA A 556 -13.43 -9.77 39.41
C ALA A 556 -14.27 -10.77 38.60
N GLU A 557 -15.50 -11.05 39.04
CA GLU A 557 -16.37 -12.03 38.37
C GLU A 557 -16.87 -11.53 37.01
N VAL A 558 -17.20 -10.24 36.91
CA VAL A 558 -17.62 -9.60 35.66
C VAL A 558 -16.46 -9.59 34.66
N SER A 559 -15.27 -9.21 35.12
CA SER A 559 -14.06 -9.17 34.29
C SER A 559 -13.67 -10.55 33.78
N LYS A 560 -13.77 -11.60 34.61
CA LYS A 560 -13.57 -13.00 34.17
C LYS A 560 -14.55 -13.37 33.07
N GLN A 561 -15.84 -13.05 33.25
CA GLN A 561 -16.87 -13.35 32.26
C GLN A 561 -16.60 -12.63 30.94
N ILE A 562 -16.22 -11.35 30.97
CA ILE A 562 -15.85 -10.58 29.78
C ILE A 562 -14.64 -11.21 29.07
N LEU A 563 -13.58 -11.55 29.81
CA LEU A 563 -12.39 -12.19 29.25
C LEU A 563 -12.71 -13.56 28.64
N ALA A 564 -13.53 -14.36 29.31
CA ALA A 564 -13.97 -15.67 28.83
C ALA A 564 -14.79 -15.55 27.53
N LEU A 565 -15.77 -14.64 27.50
CA LEU A 565 -16.58 -14.36 26.31
C LEU A 565 -15.69 -13.88 25.15
N ALA A 566 -14.86 -12.86 25.38
CA ALA A 566 -13.97 -12.30 24.36
C ALA A 566 -13.00 -13.35 23.79
N THR A 567 -12.55 -14.29 24.61
CA THR A 567 -11.64 -15.38 24.20
C THR A 567 -12.33 -16.40 23.30
N VAL A 568 -13.60 -16.73 23.57
CA VAL A 568 -14.34 -17.81 22.90
C VAL A 568 -15.03 -17.35 21.61
N VAL A 569 -15.41 -16.07 21.49
CA VAL A 569 -16.05 -15.56 20.27
C VAL A 569 -15.12 -15.59 19.05
N TYR A 570 -15.71 -15.87 17.89
CA TYR A 570 -14.99 -15.95 16.61
C TYR A 570 -14.54 -14.59 16.07
N ARG A 571 -15.28 -13.52 16.41
CA ARG A 571 -14.99 -12.14 16.01
C ARG A 571 -15.00 -11.20 17.21
N PRO A 572 -14.35 -10.03 17.10
CA PRO A 572 -14.51 -8.95 18.07
C PRO A 572 -15.99 -8.70 18.39
N ILE A 573 -16.28 -8.54 19.68
CA ILE A 573 -17.63 -8.43 20.22
C ILE A 573 -17.97 -6.96 20.44
N THR A 574 -19.14 -6.51 19.99
CA THR A 574 -19.61 -5.15 20.28
C THR A 574 -20.04 -5.02 21.73
N LEU A 575 -20.04 -3.80 22.28
CA LEU A 575 -20.52 -3.55 23.65
C LEU A 575 -21.95 -4.07 23.84
N ASP A 576 -22.82 -3.80 22.87
CA ASP A 576 -24.22 -4.24 22.92
C ASP A 576 -24.33 -5.78 22.97
N GLU A 577 -23.50 -6.48 22.19
CA GLU A 577 -23.44 -7.94 22.22
C GLU A 577 -22.86 -8.45 23.55
N LEU A 578 -21.82 -7.80 24.06
CA LEU A 578 -21.18 -8.18 25.32
C LEU A 578 -22.15 -8.07 26.50
N VAL A 579 -22.84 -6.94 26.63
CA VAL A 579 -23.86 -6.71 27.67
C VAL A 579 -25.01 -7.70 27.55
N THR A 580 -25.36 -8.09 26.33
CA THR A 580 -26.41 -9.09 26.06
C THR A 580 -26.00 -10.51 26.48
N LEU A 581 -24.72 -10.85 26.35
CA LEU A 581 -24.19 -12.21 26.59
C LEU A 581 -23.62 -12.39 28.00
N ALA A 582 -23.23 -11.32 28.68
CA ALA A 582 -22.68 -11.37 30.03
C ALA A 582 -23.78 -11.12 31.07
N ASP A 583 -24.24 -12.19 31.71
CA ASP A 583 -25.24 -12.18 32.78
C ASP A 583 -24.99 -11.14 33.86
N GLN A 584 -23.73 -10.91 34.24
CA GLN A 584 -23.39 -9.98 35.32
C GLN A 584 -23.32 -8.52 34.86
N LEU A 585 -23.38 -8.26 33.55
CA LEU A 585 -23.45 -6.91 32.98
C LEU A 585 -24.89 -6.42 32.80
N THR A 586 -25.92 -7.26 33.02
CA THR A 586 -27.32 -6.84 32.81
C THR A 586 -27.76 -5.75 33.80
N ASP A 587 -27.16 -5.70 34.98
CA ASP A 587 -27.50 -4.72 36.03
C ASP A 587 -26.90 -3.32 35.77
N VAL A 588 -25.86 -3.24 34.94
CA VAL A 588 -25.19 -2.00 34.47
C VAL A 588 -25.46 -1.73 32.98
N ALA A 589 -26.38 -2.48 32.37
CA ALA A 589 -26.70 -2.38 30.94
C ALA A 589 -27.23 -1.00 30.51
N ASP A 590 -27.88 -0.28 31.44
CA ASP A 590 -28.41 1.06 31.22
C ASP A 590 -27.34 2.17 31.35
N ASP A 591 -26.12 1.84 31.78
CA ASP A 591 -24.98 2.75 31.87
C ASP A 591 -23.77 2.25 31.05
N PRO A 592 -23.68 2.66 29.77
CA PRO A 592 -22.56 2.28 28.91
C PRO A 592 -21.19 2.70 29.45
N GLU A 593 -21.10 3.77 30.23
CA GLU A 593 -19.82 4.25 30.77
C GLU A 593 -19.28 3.32 31.85
N SER A 594 -20.14 2.79 32.72
CA SER A 594 -19.77 1.74 33.69
C SER A 594 -19.23 0.49 32.98
N VAL A 595 -19.83 0.06 31.87
CA VAL A 595 -19.33 -1.09 31.09
C VAL A 595 -17.96 -0.79 30.47
N ARG A 596 -17.74 0.43 29.98
CA ARG A 596 -16.41 0.86 29.49
C ARG A 596 -15.37 0.87 30.59
N GLU A 597 -15.74 1.30 31.79
CA GLU A 597 -14.84 1.30 32.96
C GLU A 597 -14.41 -0.12 33.34
N ILE A 598 -15.36 -1.07 33.40
CA ILE A 598 -15.06 -2.49 33.68
C ILE A 598 -14.16 -3.09 32.59
N ILE A 599 -14.40 -2.79 31.32
CA ILE A 599 -13.51 -3.23 30.23
C ILE A 599 -12.11 -2.59 30.40
N GLY A 600 -12.04 -1.34 30.85
CA GLY A 600 -10.79 -0.70 31.26
C GLY A 600 -10.10 -1.42 32.42
N HIS A 601 -10.85 -2.01 33.35
CA HIS A 601 -10.34 -2.81 34.46
C HIS A 601 -9.80 -4.18 34.01
N CYS A 602 -10.27 -4.74 32.89
CA CYS A 602 -9.62 -5.87 32.24
C CYS A 602 -8.18 -5.54 31.75
N GLY A 603 -7.74 -4.29 31.91
CA GLY A 603 -6.36 -3.86 31.76
C GLY A 603 -5.85 -4.02 30.34
N SER A 604 -4.55 -4.28 30.19
CA SER A 604 -3.92 -4.42 28.88
C SER A 604 -4.24 -5.75 28.15
N PHE A 605 -5.25 -6.51 28.59
CA PHE A 605 -5.78 -7.65 27.80
C PHE A 605 -6.69 -7.16 26.67
N LEU A 606 -7.60 -6.23 26.98
CA LEU A 606 -8.64 -5.76 26.09
C LEU A 606 -8.52 -4.26 25.81
N THR A 607 -9.02 -3.84 24.65
CA THR A 607 -9.15 -2.44 24.27
C THR A 607 -10.47 -2.23 23.54
N LEU A 608 -11.01 -1.04 23.66
CA LEU A 608 -12.30 -0.67 23.09
C LEU A 608 -12.11 0.31 21.94
N ARG A 609 -12.68 0.00 20.77
CA ARG A 609 -12.63 0.85 19.56
C ARG A 609 -13.98 0.80 18.87
N ASP A 610 -14.57 1.95 18.58
CA ASP A 610 -15.88 2.07 17.93
C ASP A 610 -16.94 1.14 18.57
N ASN A 611 -16.99 1.15 19.91
CA ASN A 611 -17.85 0.27 20.74
C ASN A 611 -17.66 -1.23 20.48
N THR A 612 -16.49 -1.64 20.01
CA THR A 612 -16.11 -3.03 19.77
C THR A 612 -14.88 -3.38 20.59
N VAL A 613 -14.93 -4.53 21.26
CA VAL A 613 -13.90 -5.02 22.17
C VAL A 613 -12.91 -5.89 21.40
N TYR A 614 -11.63 -5.55 21.49
CA TYR A 614 -10.52 -6.24 20.85
C TYR A 614 -9.49 -6.69 21.88
N PHE A 615 -8.76 -7.77 21.60
CA PHE A 615 -7.53 -8.04 22.31
C PHE A 615 -6.46 -7.02 21.92
N VAL A 616 -5.69 -6.54 22.90
CA VAL A 616 -4.54 -5.65 22.65
C VAL A 616 -3.47 -6.37 21.82
N HIS A 617 -3.27 -7.66 22.08
CA HIS A 617 -2.34 -8.51 21.34
C HIS A 617 -2.80 -9.96 21.34
N GLN A 618 -2.54 -10.69 20.25
CA GLN A 618 -2.94 -12.10 20.13
C GLN A 618 -2.33 -12.98 21.23
N SER A 619 -1.11 -12.71 21.68
CA SER A 619 -0.51 -13.46 22.82
C SER A 619 -1.31 -13.37 24.12
N ALA A 620 -2.10 -12.30 24.30
CA ALA A 620 -2.99 -12.18 25.46
C ALA A 620 -4.15 -13.19 25.35
N LYS A 621 -4.75 -13.32 24.17
CA LYS A 621 -5.77 -14.35 23.88
C LYS A 621 -5.21 -15.77 24.00
N ASP A 622 -3.97 -15.98 23.56
CA ASP A 622 -3.30 -17.28 23.64
C ASP A 622 -3.06 -17.68 25.10
N PHE A 623 -2.51 -16.77 25.92
CA PHE A 623 -2.31 -16.98 27.35
C PHE A 623 -3.61 -17.34 28.08
N LEU A 624 -4.70 -16.63 27.79
CA LEU A 624 -6.03 -16.93 28.33
C LEU A 624 -6.54 -18.30 27.87
N SER A 625 -6.24 -18.69 26.63
CA SER A 625 -6.68 -19.95 26.04
C SER A 625 -5.89 -21.17 26.52
N THR A 626 -4.65 -21.00 26.99
CA THR A 626 -3.75 -22.07 27.44
C THR A 626 -3.49 -22.02 28.94
N GLU A 627 -2.69 -21.05 29.41
CA GLU A 627 -2.17 -20.99 30.78
C GLU A 627 -3.27 -20.65 31.78
N ALA A 628 -4.05 -19.59 31.53
CA ALA A 628 -5.15 -19.17 32.40
C ALA A 628 -6.49 -19.85 32.08
N SER A 629 -6.48 -20.85 31.20
CA SER A 629 -7.69 -21.53 30.70
C SER A 629 -8.55 -22.08 31.83
N ARG A 630 -7.93 -22.71 32.84
CA ARG A 630 -8.67 -23.27 34.00
C ARG A 630 -9.29 -22.21 34.90
N GLU A 631 -8.74 -21.00 34.89
CA GLU A 631 -9.16 -19.92 35.78
C GLU A 631 -10.31 -19.12 35.16
N ILE A 632 -10.26 -18.87 33.85
CA ILE A 632 -11.31 -18.16 33.12
C ILE A 632 -12.42 -19.10 32.61
N PHE A 633 -12.12 -20.39 32.45
CA PHE A 633 -13.08 -21.44 32.08
C PHE A 633 -13.13 -22.54 33.17
N PRO A 634 -13.60 -22.24 34.38
CA PRO A 634 -13.64 -23.22 35.48
C PRO A 634 -14.47 -24.46 35.15
N SER A 635 -15.48 -24.31 34.29
CA SER A 635 -16.37 -25.37 33.81
C SER A 635 -16.10 -25.82 32.36
N GLY A 636 -14.97 -25.39 31.77
CA GLY A 636 -14.65 -25.64 30.36
C GLY A 636 -15.19 -24.57 29.39
N LYS A 637 -14.68 -24.57 28.16
CA LYS A 637 -15.07 -23.60 27.12
C LYS A 637 -16.49 -23.88 26.61
N GLU A 638 -16.92 -25.13 26.69
CA GLU A 638 -18.22 -25.63 26.27
C GLU A 638 -19.36 -24.96 27.05
N GLU A 639 -19.18 -24.70 28.34
CA GLU A 639 -20.17 -24.03 29.17
C GLU A 639 -20.36 -22.56 28.76
N VAL A 640 -19.27 -21.88 28.40
CA VAL A 640 -19.32 -20.51 27.88
C VAL A 640 -20.05 -20.50 26.53
N HIS A 641 -19.75 -21.43 25.63
CA HIS A 641 -20.51 -21.59 24.38
C HIS A 641 -22.00 -21.87 24.62
N SER A 642 -22.34 -22.74 25.59
CA SER A 642 -23.72 -23.05 25.99
C SER A 642 -24.45 -21.82 26.54
N THR A 643 -23.77 -21.03 27.36
CA THR A 643 -24.28 -19.76 27.92
C THR A 643 -24.57 -18.77 26.80
N ILE A 644 -23.60 -18.58 25.89
CA ILE A 644 -23.72 -17.73 24.71
C ILE A 644 -24.95 -18.15 23.87
N PHE A 645 -25.10 -19.45 23.58
CA PHE A 645 -26.22 -19.98 22.81
C PHE A 645 -27.56 -19.73 23.50
N SER A 646 -27.66 -20.07 24.80
CA SER A 646 -28.89 -19.94 25.58
C SER A 646 -29.34 -18.48 25.70
N ARG A 647 -28.41 -17.56 25.99
CA ARG A 647 -28.68 -16.12 26.05
C ARG A 647 -29.06 -15.55 24.70
N SER A 648 -28.40 -15.98 23.64
CA SER A 648 -28.78 -15.58 22.28
C SER A 648 -30.20 -16.03 21.97
N LEU A 649 -30.56 -17.27 22.32
CA LEU A 649 -31.91 -17.81 22.12
C LEU A 649 -32.97 -17.07 22.94
N GLN A 650 -32.68 -16.73 24.19
CA GLN A 650 -33.58 -15.95 25.06
C GLN A 650 -33.81 -14.52 24.53
N ASN A 651 -32.76 -13.87 24.03
CA ASN A 651 -32.89 -12.56 23.40
C ASN A 651 -33.65 -12.63 22.08
N MET A 652 -33.43 -13.70 21.31
CA MET A 652 -34.22 -13.97 20.12
C MET A 652 -35.68 -14.24 20.45
N SER A 653 -36.02 -14.99 21.51
CA SER A 653 -37.42 -15.28 21.84
C SER A 653 -38.20 -14.09 22.39
N THR A 654 -37.51 -13.14 23.04
CA THR A 654 -38.12 -11.88 23.50
C THR A 654 -38.28 -10.86 22.38
N THR A 655 -37.39 -10.89 21.38
CA THR A 655 -37.37 -9.91 20.29
C THR A 655 -38.08 -10.39 19.03
N LEU A 656 -37.94 -11.68 18.70
CA LEU A 656 -38.55 -12.29 17.53
C LEU A 656 -39.94 -12.80 17.90
N HIS A 657 -40.94 -12.29 17.19
CA HIS A 657 -42.30 -12.83 17.25
C HIS A 657 -42.74 -13.23 15.84
N ARG A 658 -43.77 -14.08 15.78
CA ARG A 658 -44.41 -14.42 14.50
C ARG A 658 -44.94 -13.14 13.88
N ASP A 659 -44.65 -12.96 12.59
CA ASP A 659 -44.96 -11.74 11.84
C ASP A 659 -44.29 -10.48 12.45
N MET A 660 -42.96 -10.42 12.33
CA MET A 660 -42.12 -9.30 12.78
C MET A 660 -42.57 -7.91 12.33
N TYR A 661 -43.41 -7.83 11.29
CA TYR A 661 -43.81 -6.58 10.65
C TYR A 661 -45.32 -6.27 10.78
N GLY A 662 -46.10 -7.18 11.38
CA GLY A 662 -47.55 -7.05 11.48
C GLY A 662 -48.26 -7.17 10.12
N LEU A 663 -47.69 -7.91 9.17
CA LEU A 663 -48.26 -8.26 7.88
C LEU A 663 -49.34 -9.34 8.09
N GLN A 664 -50.52 -8.88 8.50
CA GLN A 664 -51.69 -9.72 8.80
C GLN A 664 -52.21 -10.55 7.61
N GLU A 665 -51.74 -10.30 6.37
CA GLU A 665 -52.17 -10.98 5.14
C GLU A 665 -50.98 -11.29 4.20
N LEU A 666 -51.13 -12.30 3.34
CA LEU A 666 -50.15 -12.66 2.30
C LEU A 666 -50.31 -11.75 1.06
N GLY A 667 -49.21 -11.21 0.51
CA GLY A 667 -49.23 -10.48 -0.78
C GLY A 667 -48.79 -9.00 -0.76
N TYR A 668 -48.16 -8.50 0.31
CA TYR A 668 -47.64 -7.13 0.36
C TYR A 668 -46.53 -6.86 -0.66
N LEU A 669 -46.56 -5.67 -1.30
CA LEU A 669 -45.52 -5.19 -2.22
C LEU A 669 -44.27 -4.75 -1.43
N THR A 670 -43.08 -5.12 -1.90
CA THR A 670 -41.78 -4.86 -1.24
C THR A 670 -41.55 -3.37 -0.92
N GLU A 671 -42.11 -2.47 -1.74
CA GLU A 671 -42.02 -1.01 -1.54
C GLU A 671 -42.81 -0.52 -0.31
N GLN A 672 -43.91 -1.19 0.05
CA GLN A 672 -44.74 -0.86 1.21
C GLN A 672 -44.11 -1.34 2.54
N ILE A 673 -43.22 -2.32 2.48
CA ILE A 673 -42.45 -2.81 3.64
C ILE A 673 -41.27 -1.84 3.92
N ARG A 674 -40.73 -1.17 2.89
CA ARG A 674 -39.57 -0.26 2.99
C ARG A 674 -39.78 0.96 3.91
N GLN A 675 -41.01 1.45 4.04
CA GLN A 675 -41.31 2.55 4.98
C GLN A 675 -41.28 2.13 6.46
N LYS A 676 -41.51 0.84 6.79
CA LYS A 676 -41.33 0.29 8.15
C LYS A 676 -39.90 -0.22 8.41
N LEU A 677 -39.12 -0.49 7.36
CA LEU A 677 -37.77 -1.07 7.41
C LEU A 677 -36.70 -0.14 8.03
N PHE A 678 -36.90 1.17 8.03
CA PHE A 678 -35.83 2.12 8.38
C PHE A 678 -35.51 2.21 9.88
N TYR A 679 -36.37 1.67 10.76
CA TYR A 679 -36.24 1.92 12.20
C TYR A 679 -35.87 0.69 13.05
N TYR A 680 -35.96 -0.54 12.55
CA TYR A 680 -35.89 -1.73 13.44
C TYR A 680 -35.01 -2.91 13.01
N THR A 681 -34.56 -3.04 11.75
CA THR A 681 -34.04 -4.34 11.26
C THR A 681 -32.51 -4.44 11.15
N ILE A 682 -31.76 -3.34 11.01
CA ILE A 682 -30.30 -3.43 10.72
C ILE A 682 -29.44 -3.78 11.95
N LEU A 683 -29.93 -3.54 13.17
CA LEU A 683 -29.19 -3.86 14.41
C LEU A 683 -29.38 -5.29 14.93
N LYS A 684 -30.38 -6.03 14.44
CA LYS A 684 -30.85 -7.26 15.11
C LYS A 684 -30.49 -8.58 14.40
N ILE A 685 -30.22 -8.57 13.09
CA ILE A 685 -29.80 -9.77 12.33
C ILE A 685 -28.28 -10.00 12.34
N LYS A 686 -27.46 -8.94 12.53
CA LYS A 686 -25.99 -9.07 12.70
C LYS A 686 -25.57 -9.95 13.90
N ARG A 687 -26.49 -10.22 14.82
CA ARG A 687 -26.28 -11.09 15.99
C ARG A 687 -26.12 -12.58 15.60
N LEU A 688 -26.51 -13.01 14.40
CA LEU A 688 -26.36 -14.42 13.96
C LEU A 688 -24.98 -14.73 13.36
N GLU A 689 -24.26 -13.75 12.78
CA GLU A 689 -22.93 -13.95 12.19
C GLU A 689 -21.80 -14.11 13.22
N VAL A 690 -22.09 -14.03 14.52
CA VAL A 690 -21.13 -14.38 15.59
C VAL A 690 -20.96 -15.90 15.71
N PHE A 691 -21.88 -16.69 15.15
CA PHE A 691 -22.11 -18.08 15.56
C PHE A 691 -21.99 -19.14 14.46
N SER A 692 -21.51 -18.77 13.26
CA SER A 692 -21.21 -19.73 12.17
C SER A 692 -19.76 -19.70 11.75
#